data_AF-A0AAF0QCC5-F1
#
_entry.id   AF-A0AAF0QCC5-F1
#
_cell.length_a   1.000
_cell.length_b   1.000
_cell.length_c   1.000
_cell.angle_alpha   90.00
_cell.angle_beta   90.00
_cell.angle_gamma   90.00
#
_symmetry.space_group_name_H-M   'P 1'
#
loop_
_entity.id
_entity.type
_entity.pdbx_description
1 polymer ?
#
loop_
_entity_poly.entity_id
_entity_poly.type
_entity_poly.pdbx_seq_one_letter_code
_entity_poly.pdbx_strand_id
1 'polypeptide(L)'
;MLLIALAANHGKSGQIERRFIEVPFGATWVEATMRTYGFDTARRFFIDTVQLSPLQRPIKWESVATFSSPSSKNFAFRVEGGQTMELAIAQFWSSGIGSHETTIVDFEIAFRGINISKEEVVLDGSEAPVRIDAEALLSTEKLVPSAVLNKIRVPYRPIDCKLHALSADRDKLPSGKQILALTLTYKFKLEDDAELKPQIPLLNNRIYDNKFESQFYMISDVNKRVHAKGDVYPDSSKLPKGEYTVQLYLRHDNVQYLEKMKQLVLFIERKLEEKLCSCYPSLHVQDYMFKVMRFDLLLKVLVFARSSQDIVRLNFYSQPDGPLTGDGSFNSSDLVPGVKEAFYVGPPAKDKLPKNSREGSVLFGPISYEGGKSLQKNPASYQISYIVPPIKLDEDKGKSSSDAKSVSERLEEEVRDAKIKILASLNQGTDEERAEWKKLSQSLKSEYPKYTPLLAKILEGVLSRSNIEDKFHHFTESLRRHRSPAKVCQFQMPTKIISASDEVVASIDRDELARYCALRSDPEDEATEKLKKKMETTRDQLTEALYQKGLALAELEALKGESTADKVDMFEENFKELKKWVDLKSSKYGILSVFRERHHGRLGTALKVLNDMIQDDGSPPKKKFYELKLSLLDQIGWSHLVVYEKQWMQVRFPSSLPLF
;
A
#
# COMPACT_ATOMS: atom_id res chain seq x y z
N MET A 1 -3.74 46.87 -14.21
CA MET A 1 -3.81 47.10 -12.75
C MET A 1 -5.05 47.93 -12.46
N LEU A 2 -6.15 47.29 -12.09
CA LEU A 2 -7.32 48.02 -11.61
C LEU A 2 -7.10 48.23 -10.11
N LEU A 3 -6.61 49.40 -9.73
CA LEU A 3 -6.30 49.69 -8.33
C LEU A 3 -7.62 49.99 -7.61
N ILE A 4 -8.34 48.94 -7.20
CA ILE A 4 -9.47 49.09 -6.30
C ILE A 4 -8.87 49.27 -4.91
N ALA A 5 -8.59 50.52 -4.53
CA ALA A 5 -8.31 50.86 -3.14
C ALA A 5 -9.64 50.79 -2.38
N LEU A 6 -9.89 49.67 -1.72
CA LEU A 6 -10.95 49.60 -0.74
C LEU A 6 -10.46 50.25 0.53
N ALA A 7 -10.70 51.55 0.69
CA ALA A 7 -10.67 52.18 2.00
C ALA A 7 -11.86 51.61 2.80
N ALA A 8 -11.61 50.57 3.60
CA ALA A 8 -12.62 50.04 4.49
C ALA A 8 -12.88 51.10 5.56
N ASN A 9 -14.06 51.70 5.49
CA ASN A 9 -14.54 52.67 6.45
C ASN A 9 -14.65 52.01 7.84
N HIS A 10 -13.88 52.53 8.79
CA HIS A 10 -14.12 52.47 10.24
C HIS A 10 -14.58 51.10 10.76
N GLY A 11 -13.67 50.11 10.82
CA GLY A 11 -14.01 48.78 11.31
C GLY A 11 -14.47 48.79 12.77
N LYS A 12 -15.79 48.79 13.00
CA LYS A 12 -16.39 48.58 14.33
C LYS A 12 -16.62 47.09 14.57
N SER A 13 -16.64 46.67 15.84
CA SER A 13 -16.97 45.28 16.20
C SER A 13 -18.34 44.89 15.64
N GLY A 14 -18.38 43.80 14.86
CA GLY A 14 -19.60 43.30 14.20
C GLY A 14 -19.86 43.82 12.78
N GLN A 15 -19.07 44.76 12.27
CA GLN A 15 -19.20 45.26 10.89
C GLN A 15 -18.55 44.29 9.90
N ILE A 16 -19.27 44.01 8.81
CA ILE A 16 -18.80 43.20 7.68
C ILE A 16 -18.86 44.08 6.45
N GLU A 17 -17.70 44.39 5.88
CA GLU A 17 -17.59 45.11 4.61
C GLU A 17 -17.66 44.12 3.46
N ARG A 18 -18.65 44.30 2.56
CA ARG A 18 -18.84 43.47 1.37
C ARG A 18 -18.69 44.29 0.12
N ARG A 19 -17.99 43.75 -0.88
CA ARG A 19 -17.79 44.37 -2.18
C ARG A 19 -18.00 43.33 -3.26
N PHE A 20 -18.78 43.68 -4.28
CA PHE A 20 -19.01 42.87 -5.46
C PHE A 20 -18.20 43.45 -6.60
N ILE A 21 -17.26 42.66 -7.11
CA ILE A 21 -16.26 43.10 -8.08
C ILE A 21 -16.43 42.26 -9.33
N GLU A 22 -16.66 42.90 -10.47
CA GLU A 22 -16.64 42.23 -11.77
C GLU A 22 -15.19 41.84 -12.08
N VAL A 23 -14.93 40.52 -12.14
CA VAL A 23 -13.58 40.03 -12.43
C VAL A 23 -13.32 40.22 -13.92
N PRO A 24 -12.26 40.95 -14.32
CA PRO A 24 -11.95 41.19 -15.71
C PRO A 24 -11.82 39.88 -16.51
N PHE A 25 -12.30 39.91 -17.76
CA PHE A 25 -12.12 38.79 -18.66
C PHE A 25 -10.61 38.48 -18.83
N GLY A 26 -10.26 37.19 -18.78
CA GLY A 26 -8.86 36.76 -18.83
C GLY A 26 -8.14 36.66 -17.49
N ALA A 27 -8.70 37.17 -16.39
CA ALA A 27 -8.12 36.96 -15.06
C ALA A 27 -8.24 35.49 -14.63
N THR A 28 -7.17 34.91 -14.11
CA THR A 28 -7.15 33.54 -13.55
C THR A 28 -6.70 33.50 -12.08
N TRP A 29 -6.03 34.56 -11.59
CA TRP A 29 -5.78 34.75 -10.16
C TRP A 29 -5.75 36.24 -9.77
N VAL A 30 -5.80 36.47 -8.46
CA VAL A 30 -5.63 37.77 -7.83
C VAL A 30 -4.34 37.77 -7.02
N GLU A 31 -3.62 38.89 -7.06
CA GLU A 31 -2.65 39.30 -6.05
C GLU A 31 -3.25 40.45 -5.25
N ALA A 32 -3.48 40.24 -3.96
CA ALA A 32 -4.10 41.23 -3.09
C ALA A 32 -3.15 41.66 -1.97
N THR A 33 -3.16 42.94 -1.62
CA THR A 33 -2.39 43.49 -0.50
C THR A 33 -3.35 44.16 0.47
N MET A 34 -3.41 43.67 1.71
CA MET A 34 -4.15 44.31 2.79
C MET A 34 -3.18 45.08 3.67
N ARG A 35 -3.42 46.38 3.85
CA ARG A 35 -2.68 47.26 4.76
C ARG A 35 -3.63 47.71 5.86
N THR A 36 -3.15 47.76 7.08
CA THR A 36 -3.97 48.13 8.23
C THR A 36 -3.22 49.13 9.10
N TYR A 37 -3.90 50.17 9.55
CA TYR A 37 -3.33 51.23 10.38
C TYR A 37 -4.42 51.90 11.24
N GLY A 38 -4.01 52.79 12.15
CA GLY A 38 -4.93 53.58 12.97
C GLY A 38 -5.42 52.88 14.25
N PHE A 39 -4.78 51.80 14.70
CA PHE A 39 -5.09 51.14 15.97
C PHE A 39 -3.84 50.84 16.80
N ASP A 40 -4.02 50.55 18.08
CA ASP A 40 -2.95 50.36 19.08
C ASP A 40 -2.73 48.87 19.46
N THR A 41 -3.75 48.04 19.25
CA THR A 41 -3.80 46.66 19.69
C THR A 41 -4.12 45.74 18.52
N ALA A 42 -3.39 44.63 18.39
CA ALA A 42 -3.49 43.77 17.22
C ALA A 42 -4.93 43.32 16.93
N ARG A 43 -5.34 43.44 15.67
CA ARG A 43 -6.69 43.11 15.18
C ARG A 43 -6.63 41.85 14.33
N ARG A 44 -7.63 40.99 14.44
CA ARG A 44 -7.77 39.79 13.60
C ARG A 44 -8.89 40.02 12.61
N PHE A 45 -8.65 39.72 11.34
CA PHE A 45 -9.64 39.85 10.27
C PHE A 45 -9.91 38.51 9.61
N PHE A 46 -11.15 38.35 9.19
CA PHE A 46 -11.63 37.33 8.29
C PHE A 46 -11.78 37.97 6.91
N ILE A 47 -11.17 37.35 5.91
CA ILE A 47 -11.20 37.77 4.52
C ILE A 47 -11.78 36.58 3.76
N ASP A 48 -12.91 36.78 3.09
CA ASP A 48 -13.67 35.74 2.41
C ASP A 48 -13.96 36.21 0.98
N THR A 49 -13.70 35.35 -0.01
CA THR A 49 -14.12 35.58 -1.39
C THR A 49 -14.93 34.43 -1.93
N VAL A 50 -15.97 34.76 -2.69
CA VAL A 50 -16.90 33.81 -3.31
C VAL A 50 -17.20 34.20 -4.75
N GLN A 51 -17.07 33.27 -5.68
CA GLN A 51 -17.65 33.34 -7.02
C GLN A 51 -18.65 32.19 -7.22
N LEU A 52 -19.79 32.51 -7.84
CA LEU A 52 -20.83 31.54 -8.15
C LEU A 52 -20.72 31.12 -9.62
N SER A 53 -20.32 29.86 -9.84
CA SER A 53 -20.26 29.26 -11.17
C SER A 53 -21.54 28.41 -11.43
N PRO A 54 -22.17 28.50 -12.60
CA PRO A 54 -23.40 27.76 -12.90
C PRO A 54 -23.27 26.25 -12.72
N LEU A 55 -24.19 25.63 -11.97
CA LEU A 55 -24.25 24.18 -11.71
C LEU A 55 -22.97 23.59 -11.10
N GLN A 56 -22.13 24.43 -10.50
CA GLN A 56 -20.90 24.02 -9.83
C GLN A 56 -20.90 24.49 -8.37
N ARG A 57 -19.99 23.93 -7.59
CA ARG A 57 -19.75 24.45 -6.23
C ARG A 57 -19.12 25.84 -6.35
N PRO A 58 -19.47 26.78 -5.45
CA PRO A 58 -18.85 28.10 -5.46
C PRO A 58 -17.32 28.03 -5.34
N ILE A 59 -16.63 28.87 -6.11
CA ILE A 59 -15.20 29.10 -5.93
C ILE A 59 -15.05 29.95 -4.67
N LYS A 60 -14.59 29.32 -3.58
CA LYS A 60 -14.42 29.97 -2.28
C LYS A 60 -12.95 30.05 -1.90
N TRP A 61 -12.52 31.20 -1.42
CA TRP A 61 -11.24 31.37 -0.73
C TRP A 61 -11.45 32.13 0.58
N GLU A 62 -10.80 31.68 1.64
CA GLU A 62 -10.91 32.29 2.96
C GLU A 62 -9.53 32.40 3.62
N SER A 63 -9.34 33.46 4.40
CA SER A 63 -8.11 33.71 5.14
C SER A 63 -8.41 34.42 6.45
N VAL A 64 -7.72 34.00 7.50
CA VAL A 64 -7.78 34.64 8.81
C VAL A 64 -6.41 35.21 9.12
N ALA A 65 -6.31 36.53 9.26
CA ALA A 65 -5.05 37.21 9.43
C ALA A 65 -5.09 38.20 10.60
N THR A 66 -4.10 38.10 11.49
CA THR A 66 -3.87 39.08 12.56
C THR A 66 -2.89 40.16 12.09
N PHE A 67 -3.19 41.42 12.35
CA PHE A 67 -2.39 42.58 11.98
C PHE A 67 -2.07 43.43 13.21
N SER A 68 -0.83 43.93 13.28
CA SER A 68 -0.45 45.08 14.10
C SER A 68 -0.62 46.37 13.29
N SER A 69 -0.52 47.55 13.92
CA SER A 69 -0.66 48.82 13.22
C SER A 69 0.63 49.65 13.32
N PRO A 70 1.20 50.12 12.19
CA PRO A 70 0.86 49.76 10.82
C PRO A 70 1.40 48.37 10.44
N SER A 71 0.67 47.59 9.64
CA SER A 71 1.21 46.39 9.00
C SER A 71 0.53 46.08 7.67
N SER A 72 1.17 45.23 6.86
CA SER A 72 0.64 44.80 5.57
C SER A 72 0.87 43.30 5.35
N LYS A 73 -0.03 42.66 4.60
CA LYS A 73 0.06 41.26 4.21
C LYS A 73 -0.44 41.07 2.79
N ASN A 74 0.22 40.16 2.08
CA ASN A 74 -0.13 39.80 0.70
C ASN A 74 -0.88 38.47 0.68
N PHE A 75 -1.86 38.38 -0.21
CA PHE A 75 -2.67 37.21 -0.46
C PHE A 75 -2.68 36.92 -1.95
N ALA A 76 -2.83 35.64 -2.30
CA ALA A 76 -3.03 35.23 -3.68
C ALA A 76 -4.05 34.11 -3.73
N PHE A 77 -5.03 34.22 -4.63
CA PHE A 77 -6.12 33.26 -4.74
C PHE A 77 -6.68 33.19 -6.16
N ARG A 78 -7.29 32.05 -6.50
CA ARG A 78 -7.88 31.78 -7.82
C ARG A 78 -9.10 32.66 -8.05
N VAL A 79 -9.27 33.14 -9.28
CA VAL A 79 -10.53 33.74 -9.74
C VAL A 79 -10.88 33.24 -11.14
N GLU A 80 -12.14 33.35 -11.51
CA GLU A 80 -12.63 33.10 -12.87
C GLU A 80 -13.06 34.44 -13.51
N GLY A 81 -12.44 34.79 -14.65
CA GLY A 81 -12.75 36.02 -15.38
C GLY A 81 -14.15 36.03 -15.98
N GLY A 82 -14.76 37.23 -16.08
CA GLY A 82 -16.11 37.39 -16.61
C GLY A 82 -17.24 37.03 -15.64
N GLN A 83 -16.90 36.72 -14.38
CA GLN A 83 -17.86 36.47 -13.30
C GLN A 83 -17.67 37.48 -12.17
N THR A 84 -18.74 37.76 -11.42
CA THR A 84 -18.66 38.61 -10.23
C THR A 84 -18.06 37.84 -9.05
N MET A 85 -17.14 38.48 -8.33
CA MET A 85 -16.60 38.01 -7.06
C MET A 85 -17.14 38.87 -5.92
N GLU A 86 -17.70 38.22 -4.89
CA GLU A 86 -17.90 38.85 -3.58
C GLU A 86 -16.58 38.82 -2.80
N LEU A 87 -16.15 39.95 -2.25
CA LEU A 87 -15.09 40.08 -1.25
C LEU A 87 -15.72 40.60 0.05
N ALA A 88 -15.65 39.81 1.11
CA ALA A 88 -16.10 40.16 2.44
C ALA A 88 -14.92 40.26 3.41
N ILE A 89 -14.83 41.37 4.13
CA ILE A 89 -13.82 41.61 5.16
C ILE A 89 -14.53 41.92 6.47
N ALA A 90 -14.20 41.18 7.52
CA ALA A 90 -14.76 41.37 8.84
C ALA A 90 -13.67 41.36 9.90
N GLN A 91 -13.73 42.29 10.85
CA GLN A 91 -12.90 42.22 12.05
C GLN A 91 -13.51 41.21 13.03
N PHE A 92 -12.67 40.35 13.61
CA PHE A 92 -13.09 39.42 14.64
C PHE A 92 -13.50 40.18 15.91
N TRP A 93 -14.69 39.88 16.42
CA TRP A 93 -15.40 40.69 17.42
C TRP A 93 -14.61 40.96 18.71
N SER A 94 -13.80 39.99 19.17
CA SER A 94 -13.00 40.11 20.41
C SER A 94 -11.60 40.68 20.17
N SER A 95 -11.19 40.85 18.91
CA SER A 95 -9.90 41.45 18.61
C SER A 95 -9.98 42.96 18.85
N GLY A 96 -9.10 43.46 19.73
CA GLY A 96 -9.08 44.87 20.08
C GLY A 96 -10.02 45.32 21.19
N ILE A 97 -10.47 44.40 22.04
CA ILE A 97 -11.32 44.73 23.18
C ILE A 97 -10.64 45.80 24.07
N GLY A 98 -11.39 46.86 24.40
CA GLY A 98 -10.90 47.97 25.23
C GLY A 98 -10.21 49.11 24.48
N SER A 99 -10.01 49.00 23.17
CA SER A 99 -9.47 50.06 22.32
C SER A 99 -10.60 50.81 21.60
N HIS A 100 -10.58 52.14 21.70
CA HIS A 100 -11.55 53.04 21.05
C HIS A 100 -11.07 53.52 19.68
N GLU A 101 -9.86 53.11 19.28
CA GLU A 101 -9.23 53.52 18.04
C GLU A 101 -9.91 52.91 16.82
N THR A 102 -10.08 53.74 15.80
CA THR A 102 -10.76 53.35 14.57
C THR A 102 -9.82 52.57 13.68
N THR A 103 -10.20 51.34 13.36
CA THR A 103 -9.42 50.49 12.48
C THR A 103 -9.60 50.93 11.02
N ILE A 104 -8.49 51.24 10.35
CA ILE A 104 -8.47 51.56 8.92
C ILE A 104 -7.80 50.40 8.18
N VAL A 105 -8.44 49.96 7.11
CA VAL A 105 -7.95 48.89 6.24
C VAL A 105 -7.97 49.38 4.81
N ASP A 106 -6.83 49.30 4.14
CA ASP A 106 -6.73 49.40 2.70
C ASP A 106 -6.58 47.99 2.12
N PHE A 107 -7.45 47.63 1.19
CA PHE A 107 -7.35 46.37 0.46
C PHE A 107 -7.17 46.66 -1.03
N GLU A 108 -6.00 46.32 -1.56
CA GLU A 108 -5.62 46.50 -2.96
C GLU A 108 -5.70 45.16 -3.69
N ILE A 109 -6.27 45.14 -4.90
CA ILE A 109 -6.44 43.95 -5.74
C ILE A 109 -5.80 44.17 -7.10
N ALA A 110 -4.92 43.26 -7.50
CA ALA A 110 -4.37 43.18 -8.84
C ALA A 110 -4.83 41.87 -9.50
N PHE A 111 -5.62 41.99 -10.57
CA PHE A 111 -6.01 40.86 -11.41
C PHE A 111 -4.87 40.50 -12.35
N ARG A 112 -4.57 39.20 -12.40
CA ARG A 112 -3.52 38.60 -13.23
C ARG A 112 -4.11 37.42 -13.98
N GLY A 113 -3.50 37.04 -15.10
CA GLY A 113 -4.07 35.96 -15.91
C GLY A 113 -3.14 35.44 -16.98
N ILE A 114 -2.99 34.12 -16.98
CA ILE A 114 -2.52 33.33 -18.12
C ILE A 114 -3.66 32.38 -18.46
N ASN A 115 -4.29 32.62 -19.59
CA ASN A 115 -5.31 31.77 -20.17
C ASN A 115 -4.64 30.66 -20.97
N ILE A 116 -5.20 29.46 -20.90
CA ILE A 116 -4.71 28.29 -21.63
C ILE A 116 -5.84 27.72 -22.46
N SER A 117 -5.51 27.17 -23.62
CA SER A 117 -6.49 26.54 -24.52
C SER A 117 -7.13 25.27 -23.95
N LYS A 118 -6.52 24.66 -22.93
CA LYS A 118 -6.96 23.40 -22.30
C LYS A 118 -6.77 23.47 -20.78
N GLU A 119 -7.86 23.55 -20.04
CA GLU A 119 -7.82 23.53 -18.56
C GLU A 119 -7.49 22.15 -18.00
N GLU A 120 -7.88 21.08 -18.69
CA GLU A 120 -7.49 19.71 -18.37
C GLU A 120 -6.59 19.16 -19.47
N VAL A 121 -5.37 18.79 -19.08
CA VAL A 121 -4.40 18.18 -20.00
C VAL A 121 -4.36 16.68 -19.76
N VAL A 122 -4.70 15.89 -20.77
CA VAL A 122 -4.64 14.43 -20.74
C VAL A 122 -3.58 13.97 -21.73
N LEU A 123 -2.60 13.22 -21.23
CA LEU A 123 -1.55 12.60 -22.03
C LEU A 123 -1.87 11.11 -22.17
N ASP A 124 -2.26 10.67 -23.38
CA ASP A 124 -2.29 9.24 -23.68
C ASP A 124 -0.87 8.78 -24.03
N GLY A 125 -0.38 7.73 -23.37
CA GLY A 125 0.95 7.18 -23.66
C GLY A 125 1.11 6.59 -25.06
N SER A 126 0.03 6.50 -25.84
CA SER A 126 0.01 6.05 -27.23
C SER A 126 -0.13 7.19 -28.24
N GLU A 127 -0.41 8.42 -27.80
CA GLU A 127 -0.65 9.57 -28.67
C GLU A 127 0.55 10.53 -28.79
N ALA A 128 0.43 11.49 -29.71
CA ALA A 128 1.39 12.56 -29.92
C ALA A 128 1.39 13.57 -28.75
N PRO A 129 2.49 14.34 -28.59
CA PRO A 129 2.56 15.40 -27.59
C PRO A 129 1.41 16.41 -27.69
N VAL A 130 0.92 16.86 -26.54
CA VAL A 130 -0.23 17.76 -26.47
C VAL A 130 0.23 19.20 -26.62
N ARG A 131 -0.30 19.90 -27.62
CA ARG A 131 -0.17 21.35 -27.79
C ARG A 131 -1.04 22.11 -26.78
N ILE A 132 -0.44 23.11 -26.13
CA ILE A 132 -1.08 24.08 -25.24
C ILE A 132 -0.80 25.47 -25.80
N ASP A 133 -1.84 26.24 -26.09
CA ASP A 133 -1.71 27.65 -26.44
C ASP A 133 -1.99 28.48 -25.17
N ALA A 134 -1.04 29.33 -24.79
CA ALA A 134 -1.15 30.26 -23.68
C ALA A 134 -1.26 31.70 -24.17
N GLU A 135 -2.03 32.50 -23.45
CA GLU A 135 -2.28 33.91 -23.76
C GLU A 135 -2.45 34.69 -22.46
N ALA A 136 -1.84 35.87 -22.38
CA ALA A 136 -2.14 36.83 -21.34
C ALA A 136 -3.01 37.94 -21.93
N LEU A 137 -4.13 38.28 -21.28
CA LEU A 137 -5.06 39.30 -21.81
C LEU A 137 -4.96 40.65 -21.08
N LEU A 138 -4.54 40.64 -19.81
CA LEU A 138 -4.60 41.82 -18.93
C LEU A 138 -3.30 42.64 -18.91
N SER A 139 -2.17 41.96 -18.86
CA SER A 139 -0.84 42.54 -18.74
C SER A 139 0.20 41.55 -19.25
N THR A 140 1.42 42.04 -19.48
CA THR A 140 2.54 41.14 -19.77
C THR A 140 2.76 40.22 -18.57
N GLU A 141 2.76 38.91 -18.80
CA GLU A 141 2.97 37.90 -17.77
C GLU A 141 4.09 36.94 -18.18
N LYS A 142 4.86 36.49 -17.20
CA LYS A 142 5.94 35.53 -17.44
C LYS A 142 5.41 34.11 -17.41
N LEU A 143 5.42 33.43 -18.56
CA LEU A 143 5.03 32.04 -18.70
C LEU A 143 6.20 31.12 -18.30
N VAL A 144 5.98 30.29 -17.29
CA VAL A 144 6.92 29.27 -16.80
C VAL A 144 6.15 27.97 -16.52
N PRO A 145 5.98 27.09 -17.51
CA PRO A 145 5.23 25.85 -17.32
C PRO A 145 5.99 24.86 -16.44
N SER A 146 5.27 24.25 -15.50
CA SER A 146 5.79 23.21 -14.61
C SER A 146 4.69 22.20 -14.32
N ALA A 147 4.98 20.91 -14.50
CA ALA A 147 4.03 19.83 -14.27
C ALA A 147 4.67 18.65 -13.55
N VAL A 148 3.94 18.10 -12.59
CA VAL A 148 4.40 16.99 -11.77
C VAL A 148 3.27 15.98 -11.59
N LEU A 149 3.51 14.74 -11.99
CA LEU A 149 2.65 13.60 -11.69
C LEU A 149 3.11 13.00 -10.35
N ASN A 150 2.39 13.33 -9.28
CA ASN A 150 2.73 12.96 -7.91
C ASN A 150 1.71 11.99 -7.29
N LYS A 151 0.72 11.55 -8.06
CA LYS A 151 -0.29 10.59 -7.65
C LYS A 151 -0.53 9.58 -8.75
N ILE A 152 -0.85 8.35 -8.36
CA ILE A 152 -1.31 7.30 -9.26
C ILE A 152 -2.69 6.83 -8.82
N ARG A 153 -3.58 6.66 -9.79
CA ARG A 153 -4.92 6.14 -9.60
C ARG A 153 -5.05 4.81 -10.34
N VAL A 154 -5.29 3.73 -9.60
CA VAL A 154 -5.42 2.38 -10.16
C VAL A 154 -6.89 1.95 -10.12
N PRO A 155 -7.48 1.53 -11.25
CA PRO A 155 -8.86 1.04 -11.29
C PRO A 155 -8.97 -0.40 -10.78
N TYR A 156 -10.01 -0.67 -10.00
CA TYR A 156 -10.39 -2.00 -9.52
C TYR A 156 -11.86 -2.28 -9.82
N ARG A 157 -12.12 -3.43 -10.44
CA ARG A 157 -13.48 -3.97 -10.59
C ARG A 157 -13.85 -4.82 -9.38
N PRO A 158 -15.15 -4.87 -9.02
CA PRO A 158 -15.59 -5.71 -7.92
C PRO A 158 -15.39 -7.18 -8.27
N ILE A 159 -14.90 -7.96 -7.31
CA ILE A 159 -14.74 -9.41 -7.42
C ILE A 159 -15.98 -10.17 -6.94
N ASP A 160 -16.81 -9.52 -6.13
CA ASP A 160 -18.03 -10.06 -5.56
C ASP A 160 -19.03 -8.93 -5.32
N CYS A 161 -20.31 -9.26 -5.41
CA CYS A 161 -21.42 -8.33 -5.42
C CYS A 161 -22.64 -8.96 -4.74
N LYS A 162 -23.10 -8.35 -3.64
CA LYS A 162 -24.23 -8.87 -2.85
C LYS A 162 -25.34 -7.83 -2.75
N LEU A 163 -26.46 -8.11 -3.38
CA LEU A 163 -27.69 -7.32 -3.31
C LEU A 163 -28.66 -8.00 -2.34
N HIS A 164 -29.18 -7.26 -1.37
CA HIS A 164 -30.16 -7.78 -0.41
C HIS A 164 -31.10 -6.69 0.12
N ALA A 165 -32.27 -7.10 0.61
CA ALA A 165 -33.19 -6.21 1.30
C ALA A 165 -32.74 -5.97 2.74
N LEU A 166 -32.84 -4.72 3.21
CA LEU A 166 -32.55 -4.36 4.59
C LEU A 166 -33.72 -4.71 5.52
N SER A 167 -33.55 -4.48 6.82
CA SER A 167 -34.58 -4.80 7.83
C SER A 167 -35.86 -4.00 7.59
N ALA A 168 -37.01 -4.69 7.56
CA ALA A 168 -38.32 -4.05 7.41
C ALA A 168 -38.73 -3.20 8.62
N ASP A 169 -38.15 -3.48 9.79
CA ASP A 169 -38.45 -2.76 11.02
C ASP A 169 -37.76 -1.38 11.09
N ARG A 170 -36.62 -1.24 10.42
CA ARG A 170 -35.78 -0.03 10.45
C ARG A 170 -35.71 0.70 9.11
N ASP A 171 -35.47 -0.03 8.02
CA ASP A 171 -35.10 0.51 6.71
C ASP A 171 -36.27 0.46 5.72
N LYS A 172 -37.44 0.91 6.17
CA LYS A 172 -38.67 0.96 5.37
C LYS A 172 -39.17 2.40 5.28
N LEU A 173 -39.38 2.87 4.05
CA LEU A 173 -39.90 4.21 3.82
C LEU A 173 -41.38 4.29 4.22
N PRO A 174 -41.89 5.48 4.58
CA PRO A 174 -43.32 5.67 4.89
C PRO A 174 -44.27 5.25 3.76
N SER A 175 -43.79 5.23 2.51
CA SER A 175 -44.53 4.72 1.34
C SER A 175 -44.72 3.19 1.33
N GLY A 176 -44.12 2.48 2.28
CA GLY A 176 -44.11 1.02 2.35
C GLY A 176 -42.96 0.36 1.58
N LYS A 177 -42.18 1.13 0.81
CA LYS A 177 -41.03 0.61 0.07
C LYS A 177 -39.89 0.22 1.01
N GLN A 178 -39.37 -0.98 0.81
CA GLN A 178 -38.20 -1.50 1.52
C GLN A 178 -36.92 -0.96 0.89
N ILE A 179 -35.97 -0.51 1.71
CA ILE A 179 -34.65 -0.10 1.24
C ILE A 179 -33.81 -1.36 0.99
N LEU A 180 -33.08 -1.36 -0.12
CA LEU A 180 -32.15 -2.41 -0.52
C LEU A 180 -30.71 -1.91 -0.34
N ALA A 181 -29.80 -2.85 -0.13
CA ALA A 181 -28.37 -2.58 -0.10
C ALA A 181 -27.59 -3.45 -1.08
N LEU A 182 -26.59 -2.82 -1.69
CA LEU A 182 -25.61 -3.43 -2.58
C LEU A 182 -24.23 -3.32 -1.94
N THR A 183 -23.64 -4.46 -1.61
CA THR A 183 -22.26 -4.55 -1.14
C THR A 183 -21.36 -4.99 -2.29
N LEU A 184 -20.44 -4.13 -2.70
CA LEU A 184 -19.41 -4.44 -3.69
C LEU A 184 -18.08 -4.71 -2.98
N THR A 185 -17.44 -5.83 -3.31
CA THR A 185 -16.17 -6.23 -2.69
C THR A 185 -15.04 -6.13 -3.71
N TYR A 186 -13.98 -5.42 -3.35
CA TYR A 186 -12.77 -5.23 -4.15
C TYR A 186 -11.57 -5.79 -3.40
N LYS A 187 -10.59 -6.36 -4.10
CA LYS A 187 -9.33 -6.82 -3.51
C LYS A 187 -8.15 -6.15 -4.18
N PHE A 188 -7.17 -5.76 -3.38
CA PHE A 188 -5.92 -5.20 -3.85
C PHE A 188 -4.76 -5.60 -2.94
N LYS A 189 -3.54 -5.50 -3.48
CA LYS A 189 -2.30 -5.84 -2.78
C LYS A 189 -1.36 -4.65 -2.83
N LEU A 190 -0.77 -4.34 -1.69
CA LEU A 190 0.29 -3.35 -1.54
C LEU A 190 1.62 -4.10 -1.39
N GLU A 191 2.58 -3.74 -2.24
CA GLU A 191 3.93 -4.31 -2.20
C GLU A 191 4.84 -3.60 -1.20
N ASP A 192 4.52 -2.35 -0.90
CA ASP A 192 5.20 -1.46 0.03
C ASP A 192 4.14 -0.67 0.80
N ASP A 193 4.51 -0.11 1.95
CA ASP A 193 3.69 0.82 2.71
C ASP A 193 3.26 2.00 1.83
N ALA A 194 1.99 2.38 1.91
CA ALA A 194 1.45 3.45 1.07
C ALA A 194 0.35 4.23 1.76
N GLU A 195 0.34 5.54 1.51
CA GLU A 195 -0.82 6.39 1.76
C GLU A 195 -1.79 6.27 0.58
N LEU A 196 -2.98 5.73 0.86
CA LEU A 196 -4.00 5.50 -0.16
C LEU A 196 -5.31 6.19 0.15
N LYS A 197 -6.07 6.48 -0.90
CA LYS A 197 -7.36 7.13 -0.86
C LYS A 197 -8.31 6.43 -1.83
N PRO A 198 -9.37 5.77 -1.34
CA PRO A 198 -10.41 5.24 -2.21
C PRO A 198 -11.15 6.38 -2.92
N GLN A 199 -11.47 6.19 -4.19
CA GLN A 199 -12.14 7.18 -5.03
C GLN A 199 -13.20 6.49 -5.88
N ILE A 200 -14.41 7.04 -5.85
CA ILE A 200 -15.54 6.67 -6.66
C ILE A 200 -16.08 7.97 -7.27
N PRO A 201 -15.50 8.45 -8.38
CA PRO A 201 -15.81 9.77 -8.94
C PRO A 201 -17.31 10.00 -9.19
N LEU A 202 -18.06 8.94 -9.51
CA LEU A 202 -19.50 9.01 -9.73
C LEU A 202 -20.30 9.44 -8.48
N LEU A 203 -19.83 9.08 -7.29
CA LEU A 203 -20.57 9.25 -6.04
C LEU A 203 -19.92 10.25 -5.08
N ASN A 204 -18.59 10.36 -5.08
CA ASN A 204 -17.86 11.22 -4.16
C ASN A 204 -18.15 12.71 -4.43
N ASN A 205 -17.93 13.53 -3.40
CA ASN A 205 -18.20 14.98 -3.41
C ASN A 205 -19.68 15.34 -3.69
N ARG A 206 -20.61 14.40 -3.50
CA ARG A 206 -22.05 14.60 -3.70
C ARG A 206 -22.82 13.97 -2.55
N ILE A 207 -23.33 14.83 -1.66
CA ILE A 207 -24.10 14.39 -0.48
C ILE A 207 -25.58 14.37 -0.87
N TYR A 208 -26.19 15.56 -0.91
CA TYR A 208 -27.63 15.73 -1.07
C TYR A 208 -28.08 15.77 -2.54
N ASP A 209 -27.14 15.98 -3.46
CA ASP A 209 -27.36 16.02 -4.89
C ASP A 209 -27.15 14.64 -5.55
N ASN A 210 -26.81 13.62 -4.76
CA ASN A 210 -26.70 12.23 -5.21
C ASN A 210 -28.08 11.55 -5.22
N LYS A 211 -28.30 10.60 -6.13
CA LYS A 211 -29.51 9.77 -6.14
C LYS A 211 -29.44 8.63 -5.13
N PHE A 212 -28.25 8.24 -4.71
CA PHE A 212 -28.05 7.21 -3.70
C PHE A 212 -28.04 7.81 -2.30
N GLU A 213 -28.68 7.14 -1.34
CA GLU A 213 -28.83 7.63 0.03
C GLU A 213 -27.58 7.36 0.91
N SER A 214 -26.66 6.51 0.46
CA SER A 214 -25.47 6.08 1.22
C SER A 214 -24.38 5.55 0.29
N GLN A 215 -23.11 5.80 0.65
CA GLN A 215 -21.92 5.35 -0.10
C GLN A 215 -20.72 4.98 0.79
N PHE A 216 -20.99 4.37 1.95
CA PHE A 216 -19.93 4.00 2.90
C PHE A 216 -18.98 2.96 2.33
N TYR A 217 -17.68 3.13 2.58
CA TYR A 217 -16.68 2.10 2.33
C TYR A 217 -15.91 1.73 3.59
N MET A 218 -15.40 0.50 3.60
CA MET A 218 -14.54 -0.03 4.65
C MET A 218 -13.35 -0.75 4.01
N ILE A 219 -12.15 -0.47 4.51
CA ILE A 219 -10.91 -1.16 4.11
C ILE A 219 -10.49 -2.06 5.26
N SER A 220 -10.38 -3.36 4.98
CA SER A 220 -9.96 -4.37 5.93
C SER A 220 -8.83 -5.24 5.38
N ASP A 221 -8.00 -5.79 6.27
CA ASP A 221 -7.00 -6.79 5.88
C ASP A 221 -7.60 -8.21 5.82
N VAL A 222 -6.75 -9.21 5.52
CA VAL A 222 -7.12 -10.63 5.48
C VAL A 222 -7.65 -11.18 6.82
N ASN A 223 -7.31 -10.54 7.94
CA ASN A 223 -7.79 -10.91 9.27
C ASN A 223 -9.10 -10.21 9.63
N LYS A 224 -9.73 -9.49 8.67
CA LYS A 224 -10.93 -8.69 8.86
C LYS A 224 -10.73 -7.49 9.79
N ARG A 225 -9.49 -7.13 10.14
CA ARG A 225 -9.22 -5.90 10.88
C ARG A 225 -9.48 -4.72 9.96
N VAL A 226 -10.30 -3.79 10.42
CA VAL A 226 -10.59 -2.55 9.70
C VAL A 226 -9.46 -1.55 9.93
N HIS A 227 -8.93 -1.02 8.85
CA HIS A 227 -7.88 0.02 8.87
C HIS A 227 -8.42 1.40 8.54
N ALA A 228 -9.42 1.48 7.65
CA ALA A 228 -10.03 2.74 7.26
C ALA A 228 -11.51 2.57 6.93
N LYS A 229 -12.27 3.64 7.11
CA LYS A 229 -13.67 3.79 6.68
C LYS A 229 -13.86 5.18 6.12
N GLY A 230 -14.81 5.35 5.22
CA GLY A 230 -15.16 6.67 4.69
C GLY A 230 -16.46 6.62 3.90
N ASP A 231 -16.80 7.75 3.29
CA ASP A 231 -18.07 7.95 2.60
C ASP A 231 -17.88 8.98 1.46
N VAL A 232 -18.72 10.00 1.37
CA VAL A 232 -18.75 11.01 0.29
C VAL A 232 -17.45 11.81 0.12
N TYR A 233 -16.75 12.10 1.21
CA TYR A 233 -15.45 12.77 1.23
C TYR A 233 -14.41 11.76 1.71
N PRO A 234 -13.92 10.87 0.84
CA PRO A 234 -12.89 9.91 1.22
C PRO A 234 -11.62 10.64 1.67
N ASP A 235 -11.01 10.14 2.74
CA ASP A 235 -9.73 10.60 3.27
C ASP A 235 -8.60 9.61 2.94
N SER A 236 -7.37 10.12 2.97
CA SER A 236 -6.17 9.29 2.83
C SER A 236 -5.90 8.50 4.12
N SER A 237 -5.49 7.24 3.96
CA SER A 237 -5.10 6.36 5.07
C SER A 237 -3.77 5.68 4.74
N LYS A 238 -2.83 5.69 5.69
CA LYS A 238 -1.57 4.95 5.59
C LYS A 238 -1.81 3.49 5.91
N LEU A 239 -1.53 2.61 4.95
CA LEU A 239 -1.62 1.17 5.12
C LEU A 239 -0.24 0.55 4.93
N PRO A 240 0.15 -0.42 5.78
CA PRO A 240 1.38 -1.17 5.57
C PRO A 240 1.26 -2.08 4.35
N LYS A 241 2.39 -2.61 3.89
CA LYS A 241 2.45 -3.71 2.93
C LYS A 241 1.52 -4.85 3.32
N GLY A 242 0.79 -5.39 2.34
CA GLY A 242 -0.16 -6.48 2.60
C GLY A 242 -1.30 -6.58 1.60
N GLU A 243 -2.24 -7.49 1.91
CA GLU A 243 -3.42 -7.75 1.10
C GLU A 243 -4.67 -7.20 1.80
N TYR A 244 -5.48 -6.48 1.03
CA TYR A 244 -6.60 -5.70 1.54
C TYR A 244 -7.86 -5.94 0.73
N THR A 245 -8.99 -5.77 1.41
CA THR A 245 -10.33 -5.82 0.85
C THR A 245 -11.02 -4.49 1.10
N VAL A 246 -11.63 -3.91 0.06
CA VAL A 246 -12.55 -2.77 0.20
C VAL A 246 -13.98 -3.28 0.03
N GLN A 247 -14.85 -2.98 0.99
CA GLN A 247 -16.29 -3.16 0.82
C GLN A 247 -16.94 -1.80 0.65
N LEU A 248 -17.61 -1.59 -0.48
CA LEU A 248 -18.45 -0.42 -0.74
C LEU A 248 -19.91 -0.81 -0.55
N TYR A 249 -20.63 0.00 0.23
CA TYR A 249 -22.00 -0.24 0.64
C TYR A 249 -22.91 0.87 0.14
N LEU A 250 -23.72 0.54 -0.86
CA LEU A 250 -24.68 1.44 -1.48
C LEU A 250 -26.09 1.08 -1.04
N ARG A 251 -26.91 2.08 -0.74
CA ARG A 251 -28.33 1.89 -0.41
C ARG A 251 -29.22 2.64 -1.39
N HIS A 252 -30.36 2.05 -1.72
CA HIS A 252 -31.40 2.67 -2.55
C HIS A 252 -32.72 1.85 -2.46
N ASP A 253 -33.88 2.47 -2.65
CA ASP A 253 -35.19 1.77 -2.71
C ASP A 253 -35.46 1.13 -4.10
N ASN A 254 -35.02 1.77 -5.18
CA ASN A 254 -35.05 1.24 -6.55
C ASN A 254 -33.93 0.22 -6.86
N VAL A 255 -34.32 -1.04 -7.05
CA VAL A 255 -33.44 -2.15 -7.42
C VAL A 255 -32.69 -1.93 -8.75
N GLN A 256 -33.32 -1.28 -9.74
CA GLN A 256 -32.73 -1.12 -11.07
C GLN A 256 -31.49 -0.21 -11.03
N TYR A 257 -31.44 0.73 -10.08
CA TYR A 257 -30.27 1.58 -9.91
C TYR A 257 -29.12 0.80 -9.29
N LEU A 258 -29.40 -0.03 -8.28
CA LEU A 258 -28.39 -0.91 -7.68
C LEU A 258 -27.85 -1.93 -8.70
N GLU A 259 -28.70 -2.50 -9.55
CA GLU A 259 -28.29 -3.42 -10.62
C GLU A 259 -27.26 -2.78 -11.57
N LYS A 260 -27.46 -1.51 -11.95
CA LYS A 260 -26.51 -0.77 -12.80
C LYS A 260 -25.16 -0.51 -12.11
N MET A 261 -25.11 -0.57 -10.78
CA MET A 261 -23.90 -0.31 -9.99
C MET A 261 -23.08 -1.58 -9.72
N LYS A 262 -23.55 -2.77 -10.12
CA LYS A 262 -22.83 -4.04 -9.87
C LYS A 262 -21.41 -4.08 -10.44
N GLN A 263 -21.15 -3.32 -11.50
CA GLN A 263 -19.83 -3.22 -12.16
C GLN A 263 -19.09 -1.91 -11.85
N LEU A 264 -19.52 -1.16 -10.83
CA LEU A 264 -18.93 0.12 -10.49
C LEU A 264 -17.43 -0.03 -10.21
N VAL A 265 -16.61 0.72 -10.94
CA VAL A 265 -15.17 0.74 -10.76
C VAL A 265 -14.82 1.61 -9.56
N LEU A 266 -14.06 1.03 -8.63
CA LEU A 266 -13.44 1.75 -7.53
C LEU A 266 -12.00 2.07 -7.92
N PHE A 267 -11.56 3.29 -7.65
CA PHE A 267 -10.18 3.68 -7.85
C PHE A 267 -9.44 3.74 -6.51
N ILE A 268 -8.23 3.21 -6.47
CA ILE A 268 -7.30 3.45 -5.36
C ILE A 268 -6.29 4.48 -5.82
N GLU A 269 -6.37 5.68 -5.24
CA GLU A 269 -5.40 6.75 -5.42
C GLU A 269 -4.26 6.56 -4.41
N ARG A 270 -3.02 6.63 -4.86
CA ARG A 270 -1.81 6.57 -4.02
C ARG A 270 -0.95 7.79 -4.29
N LYS A 271 -0.39 8.37 -3.24
CA LYS A 271 0.61 9.43 -3.37
C LYS A 271 1.96 8.80 -3.73
N LEU A 272 2.67 9.40 -4.68
CA LEU A 272 4.03 9.02 -5.03
C LEU A 272 4.98 9.81 -4.13
N GLU A 273 6.01 9.16 -3.63
CA GLU A 273 6.98 9.77 -2.74
C GLU A 273 8.15 10.38 -3.54
N GLU A 274 8.65 11.51 -3.05
CA GLU A 274 9.84 12.11 -3.62
C GLU A 274 11.06 11.38 -3.07
N LYS A 275 11.97 10.93 -3.94
CA LYS A 275 13.24 10.36 -3.50
C LYS A 275 14.02 11.42 -2.72
N LEU A 276 13.98 11.38 -1.39
CA LEU A 276 15.10 11.85 -0.59
C LEU A 276 16.21 10.84 -0.82
N CYS A 277 17.31 11.27 -1.42
CA CYS A 277 18.53 10.48 -1.49
C CYS A 277 19.08 10.33 -0.06
N SER A 278 18.47 9.48 0.77
CA SER A 278 18.94 9.15 2.11
C SER A 278 20.09 8.15 2.01
N CYS A 279 21.19 8.62 1.45
CA CYS A 279 22.52 8.01 1.55
C CYS A 279 23.54 9.13 1.83
N TYR A 280 23.24 9.99 2.81
CA TYR A 280 24.29 10.67 3.56
C TYR A 280 24.34 10.04 4.94
N PRO A 281 25.18 9.01 5.15
CA PRO A 281 25.62 8.74 6.50
C PRO A 281 26.37 9.99 6.98
N SER A 282 26.17 10.35 8.25
CA SER A 282 26.89 11.44 8.90
C SER A 282 28.38 11.40 8.57
N LEU A 283 29.01 12.57 8.44
CA LEU A 283 30.40 12.82 8.02
C LEU A 283 31.49 11.96 8.71
N HIS A 284 31.16 11.14 9.71
CA HIS A 284 32.07 10.19 10.36
C HIS A 284 32.15 8.80 9.71
N VAL A 285 31.25 8.42 8.80
CA VAL A 285 31.25 7.08 8.17
C VAL A 285 31.96 7.09 6.80
N GLN A 286 32.23 8.26 6.23
CA GLN A 286 32.85 8.40 4.91
C GLN A 286 34.28 7.84 4.85
N ASP A 287 35.08 7.99 5.91
CA ASP A 287 36.47 7.53 5.91
C ASP A 287 36.64 6.01 6.03
N TYR A 288 35.66 5.31 6.62
CA TYR A 288 35.73 3.84 6.77
C TYR A 288 35.15 3.10 5.57
N MET A 289 34.09 3.59 4.93
CA MET A 289 33.49 2.92 3.77
C MET A 289 34.31 3.07 2.48
N PHE A 290 35.04 4.17 2.30
CA PHE A 290 35.91 4.37 1.12
C PHE A 290 37.12 3.43 1.09
N LYS A 291 37.54 2.89 2.24
CA LYS A 291 38.69 1.97 2.33
C LYS A 291 38.34 0.50 2.08
N VAL A 292 37.08 0.09 2.15
CA VAL A 292 36.70 -1.34 2.22
C VAL A 292 35.89 -1.84 1.02
N MET A 293 35.25 -0.97 0.23
CA MET A 293 34.37 -1.40 -0.87
C MET A 293 34.87 -0.92 -2.25
N ARG A 294 35.02 -1.85 -3.20
CA ARG A 294 35.30 -1.56 -4.62
C ARG A 294 34.19 -0.68 -5.22
N PHE A 295 34.60 0.31 -6.01
CA PHE A 295 33.74 1.28 -6.71
C PHE A 295 32.59 0.62 -7.51
N ASP A 296 32.83 -0.57 -8.07
CA ASP A 296 31.83 -1.33 -8.85
C ASP A 296 30.64 -1.83 -8.03
N LEU A 297 30.81 -2.07 -6.73
CA LEU A 297 29.71 -2.52 -5.87
C LEU A 297 28.79 -1.35 -5.49
N LEU A 298 29.36 -0.15 -5.36
CA LEU A 298 28.64 1.08 -5.04
C LEU A 298 27.76 1.52 -6.22
N LEU A 299 28.24 1.36 -7.46
CA LEU A 299 27.46 1.63 -8.66
C LEU A 299 26.29 0.63 -8.83
N LYS A 300 26.50 -0.65 -8.50
CA LYS A 300 25.44 -1.68 -8.55
C LYS A 300 24.35 -1.47 -7.50
N VAL A 301 24.71 -1.02 -6.29
CA VAL A 301 23.73 -0.68 -5.23
C VAL A 301 22.93 0.58 -5.60
N LEU A 302 23.55 1.58 -6.22
CA LEU A 302 22.84 2.79 -6.68
C LEU A 302 21.85 2.52 -7.83
N VAL A 303 22.11 1.51 -8.66
CA VAL A 303 21.25 1.16 -9.81
C VAL A 303 20.10 0.21 -9.42
N PHE A 304 20.20 -0.56 -8.33
CA PHE A 304 19.20 -1.58 -7.98
C PHE A 304 18.14 -1.17 -6.94
N ALA A 305 18.29 -0.07 -6.23
CA ALA A 305 17.28 0.42 -5.29
C ALA A 305 16.36 1.49 -5.94
N ARG A 306 15.52 1.07 -6.88
CA ARG A 306 14.33 1.85 -7.30
C ARG A 306 13.12 1.34 -6.50
N SER A 307 12.62 2.15 -5.57
CA SER A 307 11.34 1.93 -4.91
C SER A 307 10.20 2.06 -5.93
N SER A 308 9.03 1.53 -5.59
CA SER A 308 7.89 1.46 -6.52
C SER A 308 7.10 2.78 -6.67
N GLN A 309 7.59 3.90 -6.11
CA GLN A 309 6.78 5.10 -5.79
C GLN A 309 7.41 6.44 -6.21
N ASP A 310 8.01 6.57 -7.39
CA ASP A 310 8.70 7.82 -7.79
C ASP A 310 7.77 8.88 -8.40
N ILE A 311 7.93 10.15 -8.01
CA ILE A 311 7.29 11.31 -8.64
C ILE A 311 7.84 11.53 -10.06
N VAL A 312 6.95 11.78 -11.03
CA VAL A 312 7.32 12.02 -12.43
C VAL A 312 7.19 13.50 -12.78
N ARG A 313 8.30 14.15 -13.14
CA ARG A 313 8.31 15.53 -13.64
C ARG A 313 8.23 15.52 -15.17
N LEU A 314 7.35 16.35 -15.72
CA LEU A 314 7.16 16.44 -17.17
C LEU A 314 8.02 17.55 -17.76
N ASN A 315 8.44 17.33 -19.00
CA ASN A 315 9.21 18.30 -19.79
C ASN A 315 8.30 18.99 -20.80
N PHE A 316 8.62 20.24 -21.11
CA PHE A 316 7.91 21.05 -22.09
C PHE A 316 8.83 21.37 -23.27
N TYR A 317 8.22 21.57 -24.44
CA TYR A 317 8.91 21.69 -25.72
C TYR A 317 8.29 22.78 -26.59
N SER A 318 9.10 23.47 -27.38
CA SER A 318 8.65 24.52 -28.30
C SER A 318 8.10 23.95 -29.61
N GLN A 319 8.41 22.69 -29.90
CA GLN A 319 8.05 22.00 -31.15
C GLN A 319 7.37 20.64 -30.83
N PRO A 320 6.48 20.15 -31.73
CA PRO A 320 5.76 18.90 -31.51
C PRO A 320 6.69 17.69 -31.45
N ASP A 321 7.81 17.71 -32.18
CA ASP A 321 8.76 16.59 -32.27
C ASP A 321 9.79 16.59 -31.12
N GLY A 322 9.83 17.65 -30.31
CA GLY A 322 10.80 17.83 -29.22
C GLY A 322 10.93 16.65 -28.24
N PRO A 323 9.83 15.97 -27.84
CA PRO A 323 9.91 14.77 -27.00
C PRO A 323 10.65 13.60 -27.65
N LEU A 324 10.65 13.49 -28.98
CA LEU A 324 11.32 12.44 -29.74
C LEU A 324 12.78 12.78 -30.03
N THR A 325 13.04 14.01 -30.45
CA THR A 325 14.37 14.51 -30.84
C THR A 325 15.23 14.87 -29.62
N GLY A 326 14.61 15.19 -28.48
CA GLY A 326 15.30 15.62 -27.27
C GLY A 326 15.85 17.06 -27.33
N ASP A 327 15.55 17.79 -28.40
CA ASP A 327 15.89 19.20 -28.60
C ASP A 327 14.65 20.11 -28.43
N GLY A 328 14.88 21.43 -28.44
CA GLY A 328 13.77 22.41 -28.38
C GLY A 328 13.02 22.45 -27.04
N SER A 329 13.71 22.30 -25.90
CA SER A 329 13.09 22.43 -24.59
C SER A 329 12.51 23.83 -24.35
N PHE A 330 11.30 23.89 -23.81
CA PHE A 330 10.61 25.13 -23.45
C PHE A 330 10.71 25.34 -21.94
N ASN A 331 11.36 26.44 -21.51
CA ASN A 331 11.56 26.75 -20.09
C ASN A 331 10.69 27.93 -19.64
N SER A 332 10.70 29.02 -20.40
CA SER A 332 9.92 30.21 -20.08
C SER A 332 9.85 31.17 -21.26
N SER A 333 8.82 32.02 -21.26
CA SER A 333 8.68 33.14 -22.18
C SER A 333 7.93 34.31 -21.51
N ASP A 334 7.94 35.48 -22.16
CA ASP A 334 7.14 36.62 -21.73
C ASP A 334 5.93 36.75 -22.66
N LEU A 335 4.73 36.54 -22.13
CA LEU A 335 3.48 36.67 -22.87
C LEU A 335 3.09 38.13 -22.97
N VAL A 336 3.12 38.68 -24.19
CA VAL A 336 2.62 40.03 -24.49
C VAL A 336 1.08 39.99 -24.56
N PRO A 337 0.37 41.00 -24.02
CA PRO A 337 -1.09 41.05 -24.07
C PRO A 337 -1.69 40.78 -25.45
N GLY A 338 -2.59 39.80 -25.55
CA GLY A 338 -3.31 39.43 -26.77
C GLY A 338 -2.52 38.60 -27.78
N VAL A 339 -1.27 38.22 -27.48
CA VAL A 339 -0.47 37.32 -28.32
C VAL A 339 -0.54 35.91 -27.76
N LYS A 340 -0.87 34.96 -28.64
CA LYS A 340 -0.89 33.54 -28.30
C LYS A 340 0.48 32.92 -28.53
N GLU A 341 0.95 32.15 -27.57
CA GLU A 341 2.18 31.37 -27.67
C GLU A 341 1.88 29.89 -27.45
N ALA A 342 2.44 29.04 -28.32
CA ALA A 342 2.21 27.61 -28.28
C ALA A 342 3.43 26.86 -27.74
N PHE A 343 3.20 25.89 -26.89
CA PHE A 343 4.21 24.92 -26.43
C PHE A 343 3.57 23.53 -26.31
N TYR A 344 4.39 22.51 -26.11
CA TYR A 344 4.00 21.11 -26.14
C TYR A 344 4.45 20.39 -24.88
N VAL A 345 3.63 19.44 -24.41
CA VAL A 345 3.98 18.53 -23.33
C VAL A 345 3.79 17.09 -23.81
N GLY A 346 4.86 16.29 -23.68
CA GLY A 346 4.89 14.91 -24.13
C GLY A 346 4.66 13.91 -22.99
N PRO A 347 4.30 12.65 -23.31
CA PRO A 347 4.25 11.58 -22.33
C PRO A 347 5.64 11.38 -21.68
N PRO A 348 5.70 11.00 -20.38
CA PRO A 348 6.96 10.67 -19.73
C PRO A 348 7.62 9.44 -20.37
N ALA A 349 8.95 9.41 -20.36
CA ALA A 349 9.70 8.26 -20.84
C ALA A 349 9.39 7.00 -20.02
N LYS A 350 9.34 5.83 -20.69
CA LYS A 350 8.93 4.56 -20.06
C LYS A 350 9.79 4.17 -18.85
N ASP A 351 11.08 4.51 -18.88
CA ASP A 351 12.03 4.27 -17.80
C ASP A 351 11.79 5.13 -16.55
N LYS A 352 11.00 6.22 -16.67
CA LYS A 352 10.63 7.12 -15.57
C LYS A 352 9.28 6.77 -14.94
N LEU A 353 8.56 5.78 -15.47
CA LEU A 353 7.28 5.35 -14.91
C LEU A 353 7.48 4.53 -13.62
N PRO A 354 6.61 4.67 -12.60
CA PRO A 354 6.66 3.82 -11.41
C PRO A 354 6.45 2.35 -11.76
N LYS A 355 7.24 1.45 -11.18
CA LYS A 355 7.20 -0.01 -11.44
C LYS A 355 5.81 -0.65 -11.25
N ASN A 356 4.97 -0.04 -10.42
CA ASN A 356 3.63 -0.53 -10.07
C ASN A 356 2.47 0.14 -10.83
N SER A 357 2.78 0.70 -12.02
CA SER A 357 1.80 1.33 -12.91
C SER A 357 1.21 0.27 -13.86
N ARG A 358 0.09 -0.33 -13.47
CA ARG A 358 -0.65 -1.27 -14.32
C ARG A 358 -1.31 -0.54 -15.50
N GLU A 359 -1.61 -1.27 -16.56
CA GLU A 359 -2.39 -0.80 -17.71
C GLU A 359 -3.71 -0.14 -17.26
N GLY A 360 -4.07 0.97 -17.89
CA GLY A 360 -5.26 1.74 -17.52
C GLY A 360 -5.16 2.49 -16.17
N SER A 361 -4.01 2.43 -15.49
CA SER A 361 -3.73 3.34 -14.38
C SER A 361 -3.54 4.76 -14.91
N VAL A 362 -3.93 5.75 -14.09
CA VAL A 362 -3.79 7.16 -14.42
C VAL A 362 -2.82 7.81 -13.44
N LEU A 363 -1.71 8.31 -13.94
CA LEU A 363 -0.80 9.18 -13.20
C LEU A 363 -1.31 10.61 -13.33
N PHE A 364 -1.35 11.38 -12.26
CA PHE A 364 -1.85 12.75 -12.32
C PHE A 364 -1.24 13.63 -11.24
N GLY A 365 -1.38 14.94 -11.43
CA GLY A 365 -0.94 15.94 -10.48
C GLY A 365 -1.09 17.35 -11.02
N PRO A 366 -0.51 18.35 -10.34
CA PRO A 366 -0.68 19.75 -10.72
C PRO A 366 0.19 20.13 -11.92
N ILE A 367 -0.36 20.97 -12.78
CA ILE A 367 0.36 21.78 -13.77
C ILE A 367 0.13 23.27 -13.46
N SER A 368 1.19 24.07 -13.55
CA SER A 368 1.21 25.51 -13.33
C SER A 368 1.93 26.19 -14.48
N TYR A 369 1.58 27.45 -14.75
CA TYR A 369 2.16 28.28 -15.79
C TYR A 369 2.85 29.54 -15.25
N GLU A 370 2.77 29.78 -13.94
CA GLU A 370 3.48 30.87 -13.23
C GLU A 370 4.78 30.35 -12.60
N GLY A 371 5.85 31.16 -12.66
CA GLY A 371 7.12 30.88 -12.01
C GLY A 371 7.26 31.53 -10.62
N GLY A 372 7.93 30.85 -9.67
CA GLY A 372 8.41 31.47 -8.42
C GLY A 372 7.73 31.03 -7.11
N LYS A 373 6.61 30.33 -7.15
CA LYS A 373 5.92 29.74 -5.99
C LYS A 373 5.89 28.20 -6.12
N SER A 374 5.93 27.47 -5.00
CA SER A 374 5.83 26.00 -5.03
C SER A 374 4.50 25.57 -5.68
N LEU A 375 4.50 24.55 -6.57
CA LEU A 375 3.33 24.10 -7.34
C LEU A 375 2.02 23.95 -6.51
N GLN A 376 2.12 23.56 -5.24
CA GLN A 376 0.98 23.39 -4.32
C GLN A 376 0.40 24.71 -3.76
N LYS A 377 1.11 25.83 -3.91
CA LYS A 377 0.73 27.17 -3.42
C LYS A 377 0.38 28.13 -4.56
N ASN A 378 0.34 27.63 -5.80
CA ASN A 378 0.00 28.46 -6.96
C ASN A 378 -1.52 28.60 -7.03
N PRO A 379 -2.05 29.84 -7.01
CA PRO A 379 -3.49 30.09 -7.00
C PRO A 379 -4.17 29.59 -8.28
N ALA A 380 -3.47 29.64 -9.42
CA ALA A 380 -3.95 29.15 -10.71
C ALA A 380 -3.23 27.85 -11.13
N SER A 381 -3.39 26.79 -10.33
CA SER A 381 -2.98 25.43 -10.73
C SER A 381 -4.11 24.68 -11.41
N TYR A 382 -3.76 23.84 -12.38
CA TYR A 382 -4.67 22.98 -13.13
C TYR A 382 -4.24 21.51 -12.98
N GLN A 383 -5.05 20.58 -13.48
CA GLN A 383 -4.76 19.15 -13.40
C GLN A 383 -4.21 18.64 -14.74
N ILE A 384 -3.10 17.90 -14.67
CA ILE A 384 -2.56 17.12 -15.77
C ILE A 384 -2.63 15.64 -15.42
N SER A 385 -2.98 14.81 -16.39
CA SER A 385 -3.07 13.36 -16.25
C SER A 385 -2.37 12.63 -17.38
N TYR A 386 -1.87 11.44 -17.10
CA TYR A 386 -1.22 10.54 -18.02
C TYR A 386 -1.82 9.14 -17.88
N ILE A 387 -2.30 8.59 -19.00
CA ILE A 387 -2.92 7.28 -19.07
C ILE A 387 -1.85 6.25 -19.48
N VAL A 388 -1.67 5.23 -18.65
CA VAL A 388 -0.70 4.16 -18.92
C VAL A 388 -1.26 3.24 -20.01
N PRO A 389 -0.57 3.10 -21.16
CA PRO A 389 -1.04 2.28 -22.27
C PRO A 389 -0.94 0.78 -21.95
N PRO A 390 -1.68 -0.08 -22.67
CA PRO A 390 -1.57 -1.53 -22.54
C PRO A 390 -0.18 -2.06 -22.94
N ILE A 391 0.34 -3.06 -22.23
CA ILE A 391 1.63 -3.70 -22.49
C ILE A 391 1.41 -4.84 -23.49
N LYS A 392 2.39 -5.10 -24.37
CA LYS A 392 2.34 -6.27 -25.26
C LYS A 392 2.45 -7.56 -24.43
N LEU A 393 1.61 -8.55 -24.72
CA LEU A 393 1.77 -9.91 -24.20
C LEU A 393 3.08 -10.49 -24.75
N ASP A 394 4.02 -10.87 -23.87
CA ASP A 394 5.18 -11.66 -24.30
C ASP A 394 4.67 -13.03 -24.77
N GLU A 395 4.97 -13.38 -26.02
CA GLU A 395 4.69 -14.71 -26.57
C GLU A 395 5.48 -15.75 -25.77
N ASP A 396 4.78 -16.68 -25.14
CA ASP A 396 5.35 -17.82 -24.43
C ASP A 396 6.31 -18.58 -25.37
N LYS A 397 7.62 -18.44 -25.13
CA LYS A 397 8.63 -19.27 -25.77
C LYS A 397 8.41 -20.73 -25.37
N GLY A 398 7.83 -21.50 -26.30
CA GLY A 398 7.61 -22.93 -26.17
C GLY A 398 8.91 -23.67 -25.81
N LYS A 399 8.86 -24.42 -24.70
CA LYS A 399 9.90 -25.37 -24.31
C LYS A 399 9.85 -26.59 -25.23
N SER A 400 10.87 -26.76 -26.08
CA SER A 400 11.18 -28.06 -26.70
C SER A 400 12.41 -28.65 -26.01
N SER A 401 12.21 -29.60 -25.08
CA SER A 401 13.31 -30.34 -24.46
C SER A 401 13.54 -31.67 -25.17
N SER A 402 14.67 -31.80 -25.88
CA SER A 402 15.19 -33.07 -26.36
C SER A 402 16.03 -33.74 -25.26
N ASP A 403 15.40 -34.52 -24.37
CA ASP A 403 16.13 -35.28 -23.35
C ASP A 403 16.67 -36.62 -23.91
N ALA A 404 17.88 -37.02 -23.56
CA ALA A 404 18.53 -38.25 -24.05
C ALA A 404 18.13 -39.54 -23.29
N LYS A 405 16.87 -39.66 -22.82
CA LYS A 405 16.37 -40.83 -22.05
C LYS A 405 15.48 -41.74 -22.90
N SER A 406 15.47 -43.03 -22.57
CA SER A 406 14.60 -44.01 -23.26
C SER A 406 13.12 -43.73 -22.99
N VAL A 407 12.24 -44.11 -23.93
CA VAL A 407 10.79 -43.90 -23.79
C VAL A 407 10.23 -44.61 -22.55
N SER A 408 10.77 -45.77 -22.20
CA SER A 408 10.36 -46.54 -21.02
C SER A 408 10.67 -45.81 -19.70
N GLU A 409 11.87 -45.24 -19.58
CA GLU A 409 12.26 -44.49 -18.36
C GLU A 409 11.43 -43.22 -18.19
N ARG A 410 11.14 -42.51 -19.29
CA ARG A 410 10.27 -41.33 -19.23
C ARG A 410 8.84 -41.69 -18.80
N LEU A 411 8.30 -42.78 -19.33
CA LEU A 411 6.97 -43.26 -18.96
C LEU A 411 6.89 -43.63 -17.48
N GLU A 412 7.89 -44.35 -16.96
CA GLU A 412 7.95 -44.71 -15.54
C GLU A 412 8.11 -43.47 -14.63
N GLU A 413 8.91 -42.48 -15.02
CA GLU A 413 9.06 -41.21 -14.30
C GLU A 413 7.73 -40.43 -14.27
N GLU A 414 7.02 -40.31 -15.40
CA GLU A 414 5.73 -39.62 -15.48
C GLU A 414 4.64 -40.33 -14.67
N VAL A 415 4.59 -41.67 -14.72
CA VAL A 415 3.65 -42.47 -13.93
C VAL A 415 3.90 -42.29 -12.44
N ARG A 416 5.17 -42.31 -12.00
CA ARG A 416 5.53 -42.05 -10.60
C ARG A 416 5.09 -40.65 -10.17
N ASP A 417 5.43 -39.63 -10.96
CA ASP A 417 5.16 -38.24 -10.62
C ASP A 417 3.63 -37.97 -10.61
N ALA A 418 2.87 -38.63 -11.47
CA ALA A 418 1.41 -38.64 -11.45
C ALA A 418 0.85 -39.30 -10.17
N LYS A 419 1.36 -40.48 -9.77
CA LYS A 419 0.95 -41.14 -8.51
C LYS A 419 1.26 -40.25 -7.29
N ILE A 420 2.41 -39.57 -7.27
CA ILE A 420 2.79 -38.63 -6.21
C ILE A 420 1.87 -37.40 -6.19
N LYS A 421 1.53 -36.87 -7.37
CA LYS A 421 0.60 -35.74 -7.48
C LYS A 421 -0.79 -36.10 -6.95
N ILE A 422 -1.26 -37.32 -7.23
CA ILE A 422 -2.52 -37.85 -6.68
C ILE A 422 -2.42 -37.94 -5.15
N LEU A 423 -1.34 -38.53 -4.63
CA LEU A 423 -1.09 -38.63 -3.17
C LEU A 423 -1.15 -37.25 -2.49
N ALA A 424 -0.59 -36.22 -3.12
CA ALA A 424 -0.60 -34.86 -2.60
C ALA A 424 -1.98 -34.18 -2.64
N SER A 425 -2.85 -34.57 -3.58
CA SER A 425 -4.20 -34.02 -3.76
C SER A 425 -5.30 -34.70 -2.96
N LEU A 426 -5.03 -35.89 -2.41
CA LEU A 426 -6.00 -36.64 -1.60
C LEU A 426 -6.32 -35.89 -0.31
N ASN A 427 -7.61 -35.60 -0.11
CA ASN A 427 -8.12 -35.06 1.14
C ASN A 427 -7.96 -36.09 2.27
N GLN A 428 -7.78 -35.65 3.51
CA GLN A 428 -7.63 -36.52 4.69
C GLN A 428 -8.68 -36.21 5.78
N GLY A 429 -9.82 -35.64 5.36
CA GLY A 429 -10.89 -35.18 6.25
C GLY A 429 -11.68 -36.31 6.89
N THR A 430 -11.92 -37.39 6.16
CA THR A 430 -12.63 -38.59 6.66
C THR A 430 -11.68 -39.73 7.02
N ASP A 431 -12.13 -40.68 7.85
CA ASP A 431 -11.32 -41.84 8.22
C ASP A 431 -11.07 -42.82 7.07
N GLU A 432 -11.98 -42.89 6.09
CA GLU A 432 -11.85 -43.71 4.88
C GLU A 432 -10.78 -43.15 3.93
N GLU A 433 -10.86 -41.86 3.58
CA GLU A 433 -9.85 -41.19 2.74
C GLU A 433 -8.45 -41.29 3.34
N ARG A 434 -8.38 -41.25 4.67
CA ARG A 434 -7.16 -41.36 5.46
C ARG A 434 -6.56 -42.76 5.45
N ALA A 435 -7.39 -43.81 5.41
CA ALA A 435 -6.94 -45.18 5.25
C ALA A 435 -6.36 -45.41 3.85
N GLU A 436 -7.04 -44.89 2.83
CA GLU A 436 -6.58 -44.96 1.44
C GLU A 436 -5.28 -44.17 1.21
N TRP A 437 -5.14 -42.98 1.80
CA TRP A 437 -3.90 -42.22 1.77
C TRP A 437 -2.74 -43.00 2.42
N LYS A 438 -3.00 -43.66 3.57
CA LYS A 438 -1.99 -44.49 4.25
C LYS A 438 -1.59 -45.71 3.41
N LYS A 439 -2.55 -46.34 2.75
CA LYS A 439 -2.32 -47.48 1.85
C LYS A 439 -1.51 -47.07 0.63
N LEU A 440 -1.88 -45.97 -0.03
CA LEU A 440 -1.17 -45.44 -1.19
C LEU A 440 0.26 -45.00 -0.84
N SER A 441 0.43 -44.30 0.29
CA SER A 441 1.77 -43.89 0.77
C SER A 441 2.66 -45.09 1.10
N GLN A 442 2.12 -46.15 1.72
CA GLN A 442 2.87 -47.39 1.96
C GLN A 442 3.27 -48.09 0.66
N SER A 443 2.35 -48.20 -0.31
CA SER A 443 2.62 -48.78 -1.63
C SER A 443 3.73 -48.02 -2.37
N LEU A 444 3.64 -46.69 -2.40
CA LEU A 444 4.65 -45.84 -3.05
C LEU A 444 6.00 -45.89 -2.32
N LYS A 445 6.00 -46.00 -0.98
CA LYS A 445 7.23 -46.19 -0.20
C LYS A 445 7.93 -47.51 -0.51
N SER A 446 7.17 -48.60 -0.73
CA SER A 446 7.77 -49.86 -1.14
C SER A 446 8.32 -49.84 -2.56
N GLU A 447 7.69 -49.10 -3.47
CA GLU A 447 8.09 -48.98 -4.87
C GLU A 447 9.30 -48.03 -5.02
N TYR A 448 9.37 -46.95 -4.22
CA TYR A 448 10.39 -45.90 -4.31
C TYR A 448 10.96 -45.46 -2.93
N PRO A 449 11.66 -46.35 -2.19
CA PRO A 449 12.05 -46.10 -0.80
C PRO A 449 13.06 -44.97 -0.59
N LYS A 450 13.90 -44.66 -1.59
CA LYS A 450 14.92 -43.60 -1.51
C LYS A 450 14.56 -42.33 -2.30
N TYR A 451 13.35 -42.23 -2.83
CA TYR A 451 12.97 -41.09 -3.65
C TYR A 451 12.55 -39.90 -2.78
N THR A 452 13.46 -38.94 -2.61
CA THR A 452 13.29 -37.77 -1.73
C THR A 452 12.01 -36.97 -1.98
N PRO A 453 11.59 -36.68 -3.23
CA PRO A 453 10.35 -35.93 -3.45
C PRO A 453 9.09 -36.66 -2.95
N LEU A 454 9.04 -37.99 -3.02
CA LEU A 454 7.94 -38.77 -2.44
C LEU A 454 7.95 -38.67 -0.91
N LEU A 455 9.10 -38.88 -0.28
CA LEU A 455 9.22 -38.81 1.20
C LEU A 455 8.86 -37.42 1.73
N ALA A 456 9.29 -36.36 1.03
CA ALA A 456 8.91 -34.98 1.35
C ALA A 456 7.40 -34.75 1.22
N LYS A 457 6.75 -35.32 0.19
CA LYS A 457 5.28 -35.26 0.04
C LYS A 457 4.53 -36.07 1.09
N ILE A 458 5.10 -37.19 1.54
CA ILE A 458 4.54 -37.95 2.66
C ILE A 458 4.63 -37.15 3.96
N LEU A 459 5.76 -36.47 4.22
CA LEU A 459 5.90 -35.56 5.36
C LEU A 459 4.85 -34.44 5.30
N GLU A 460 4.66 -33.80 4.14
CA GLU A 460 3.62 -32.77 3.93
C GLU A 460 2.21 -33.32 4.19
N GLY A 461 1.92 -34.54 3.75
CA GLY A 461 0.67 -35.24 4.04
C GLY A 461 0.47 -35.56 5.53
N VAL A 462 1.52 -35.93 6.26
CA VAL A 462 1.46 -36.12 7.73
C VAL A 462 1.22 -34.79 8.45
N LEU A 463 1.80 -33.69 7.94
CA LEU A 463 1.62 -32.35 8.50
C LEU A 463 0.22 -31.78 8.24
N SER A 464 -0.36 -31.98 7.05
CA SER A 464 -1.73 -31.56 6.75
C SER A 464 -2.77 -32.28 7.61
N ARG A 465 -2.57 -33.57 7.90
CA ARG A 465 -3.38 -34.36 8.85
C ARG A 465 -3.38 -33.79 10.27
N SER A 466 -2.36 -33.01 10.59
CA SER A 466 -2.16 -32.42 11.91
C SER A 466 -2.68 -30.99 12.01
N ASN A 467 -3.62 -30.60 11.14
CA ASN A 467 -4.23 -29.27 10.99
C ASN A 467 -3.52 -28.20 11.82
N ILE A 468 -2.65 -27.43 11.16
CA ILE A 468 -1.86 -26.36 11.79
C ILE A 468 -2.75 -25.39 12.60
N GLU A 469 -4.06 -25.33 12.32
CA GLU A 469 -5.08 -24.63 13.10
C GLU A 469 -5.21 -25.11 14.56
N ASP A 470 -5.03 -26.41 14.85
CA ASP A 470 -5.20 -26.99 16.19
C ASP A 470 -3.89 -27.14 16.99
N LYS A 471 -2.70 -27.13 16.35
CA LYS A 471 -1.43 -27.33 17.07
C LYS A 471 -1.07 -26.21 18.05
N PHE A 472 -1.36 -24.96 17.70
CA PHE A 472 -1.09 -23.85 18.62
C PHE A 472 -2.07 -23.85 19.78
N HIS A 473 -3.35 -24.19 19.55
CA HIS A 473 -4.30 -24.35 20.64
C HIS A 473 -3.83 -25.46 21.58
N HIS A 474 -3.44 -26.63 21.06
CA HIS A 474 -3.01 -27.75 21.89
C HIS A 474 -1.67 -27.52 22.62
N PHE A 475 -0.67 -26.86 22.01
CA PHE A 475 0.59 -26.51 22.68
C PHE A 475 0.40 -25.42 23.76
N THR A 476 -0.40 -24.39 23.47
CA THR A 476 -0.67 -23.27 24.40
C THR A 476 -1.66 -23.67 25.51
N GLU A 477 -2.57 -24.60 25.25
CA GLU A 477 -3.53 -25.17 26.19
C GLU A 477 -2.90 -26.27 27.06
N SER A 478 -1.95 -27.06 26.55
CA SER A 478 -1.16 -28.00 27.37
C SER A 478 -0.27 -27.29 28.41
N LEU A 479 0.00 -25.99 28.21
CA LEU A 479 0.67 -25.11 29.17
C LEU A 479 -0.29 -24.51 30.24
N ARG A 480 -1.61 -24.52 30.00
CA ARG A 480 -2.63 -24.17 31.01
C ARG A 480 -2.97 -25.42 31.82
N ARG A 481 -2.44 -25.50 33.04
CA ARG A 481 -2.70 -26.61 33.98
C ARG A 481 -4.21 -26.91 34.12
N HIS A 482 -4.68 -28.05 33.61
CA HIS A 482 -5.45 -29.02 34.38
C HIS A 482 -5.57 -30.39 33.71
N ARG A 483 -5.67 -31.39 34.60
CA ARG A 483 -5.52 -32.83 34.44
C ARG A 483 -6.77 -33.43 33.77
N SER A 484 -6.63 -34.11 32.62
CA SER A 484 -7.65 -35.01 32.04
C SER A 484 -6.99 -36.14 31.20
N PRO A 485 -7.55 -37.37 31.13
CA PRO A 485 -6.82 -38.60 30.80
C PRO A 485 -6.85 -38.95 29.30
N ALA A 486 -6.28 -38.11 28.45
CA ALA A 486 -6.06 -38.41 27.02
C ALA A 486 -4.57 -38.56 26.65
N LYS A 487 -3.73 -38.97 27.62
CA LYS A 487 -2.25 -38.93 27.51
C LYS A 487 -1.62 -39.82 26.43
N VAL A 488 -2.32 -40.81 25.87
CA VAL A 488 -1.68 -41.81 24.98
C VAL A 488 -1.69 -41.38 23.50
N CYS A 489 -2.71 -40.66 23.03
CA CYS A 489 -2.78 -40.21 21.63
C CYS A 489 -1.89 -38.99 21.34
N GLN A 490 -1.53 -38.22 22.37
CA GLN A 490 -0.82 -36.93 22.24
C GLN A 490 0.67 -37.10 21.85
N PHE A 491 1.32 -38.18 22.25
CA PHE A 491 2.72 -38.48 21.90
C PHE A 491 2.89 -39.12 20.50
N GLN A 492 1.79 -39.61 19.90
CA GLN A 492 1.88 -40.42 18.68
C GLN A 492 2.11 -39.60 17.40
N MET A 493 1.78 -38.30 17.40
CA MET A 493 1.91 -37.45 16.21
C MET A 493 3.28 -36.79 16.09
N PRO A 494 3.87 -36.18 17.15
CA PRO A 494 5.24 -35.65 17.07
C PRO A 494 6.26 -36.74 16.72
N THR A 495 6.07 -37.96 17.23
CA THR A 495 6.92 -39.13 16.90
C THR A 495 6.80 -39.56 15.43
N LYS A 496 5.60 -39.54 14.84
CA LYS A 496 5.41 -39.80 13.41
C LYS A 496 6.07 -38.74 12.54
N ILE A 497 6.00 -37.46 12.93
CA ILE A 497 6.65 -36.36 12.21
C ILE A 497 8.16 -36.52 12.26
N ILE A 498 8.74 -36.80 13.44
CA ILE A 498 10.18 -37.04 13.60
C ILE A 498 10.64 -38.20 12.70
N SER A 499 9.92 -39.33 12.73
CA SER A 499 10.23 -40.49 11.88
C SER A 499 10.17 -40.16 10.38
N ALA A 500 9.16 -39.43 9.92
CA ALA A 500 9.03 -39.06 8.52
C ALA A 500 10.12 -38.05 8.09
N SER A 501 10.47 -37.10 8.96
CA SER A 501 11.59 -36.18 8.72
C SER A 501 12.93 -36.92 8.67
N ASP A 502 13.17 -37.90 9.54
CA ASP A 502 14.39 -38.69 9.56
C ASP A 502 14.56 -39.53 8.28
N GLU A 503 13.46 -40.07 7.74
CA GLU A 503 13.47 -40.75 6.44
C GLU A 503 13.88 -39.80 5.30
N VAL A 504 13.35 -38.57 5.27
CA VAL A 504 13.73 -37.55 4.27
C VAL A 504 15.22 -37.21 4.41
N VAL A 505 15.67 -36.92 5.62
CA VAL A 505 17.08 -36.56 5.90
C VAL A 505 18.02 -37.71 5.54
N ALA A 506 17.65 -38.97 5.81
CA ALA A 506 18.44 -40.14 5.46
C ALA A 506 18.50 -40.42 3.95
N SER A 507 17.52 -39.96 3.18
CA SER A 507 17.50 -40.11 1.72
C SER A 507 18.44 -39.16 0.98
N ILE A 508 18.92 -38.09 1.64
CA ILE A 508 19.70 -37.02 1.02
C ILE A 508 21.18 -37.18 1.35
N ASP A 509 22.02 -37.22 0.31
CA ASP A 509 23.48 -37.13 0.47
C ASP A 509 23.87 -35.68 0.81
N ARG A 510 24.16 -35.44 2.08
CA ARG A 510 24.53 -34.13 2.62
C ARG A 510 25.92 -33.68 2.15
N ASP A 511 26.85 -34.60 1.94
CA ASP A 511 28.20 -34.24 1.54
C ASP A 511 28.24 -33.81 0.07
N GLU A 512 27.48 -34.49 -0.78
CA GLU A 512 27.30 -34.09 -2.18
C GLU A 512 26.62 -32.72 -2.30
N LEU A 513 25.53 -32.53 -1.56
CA LEU A 513 24.78 -31.27 -1.57
C LEU A 513 25.61 -30.08 -1.05
N ALA A 514 26.41 -30.29 0.00
CA ALA A 514 27.28 -29.27 0.56
C ALA A 514 28.41 -28.87 -0.40
N ARG A 515 29.03 -29.85 -1.07
CA ARG A 515 30.05 -29.59 -2.11
C ARG A 515 29.48 -28.78 -3.27
N TYR A 516 28.28 -29.13 -3.71
CA TYR A 516 27.61 -28.40 -4.79
C TYR A 516 27.29 -26.95 -4.40
N CYS A 517 26.76 -26.72 -3.20
CA CYS A 517 26.45 -25.37 -2.71
C CYS A 517 27.70 -24.48 -2.53
N ALA A 518 28.88 -25.08 -2.32
CA ALA A 518 30.14 -24.34 -2.19
C ALA A 518 30.75 -23.92 -3.54
N LEU A 519 30.45 -24.63 -4.64
CA LEU A 519 30.91 -24.26 -5.97
C LEU A 519 29.97 -23.20 -6.57
N ARG A 520 30.52 -22.06 -6.98
CA ARG A 520 29.80 -21.12 -7.86
C ARG A 520 29.82 -21.68 -9.29
N SER A 521 28.65 -22.03 -9.83
CA SER A 521 28.51 -22.47 -11.22
C SER A 521 28.27 -21.26 -12.16
N ASP A 522 28.93 -21.24 -13.32
CA ASP A 522 28.63 -20.28 -14.40
C ASP A 522 27.31 -20.67 -15.12
N PRO A 523 26.41 -19.71 -15.40
CA PRO A 523 25.04 -19.99 -15.84
C PRO A 523 24.88 -20.11 -17.37
N GLU A 524 25.82 -20.72 -18.09
CA GLU A 524 25.81 -20.69 -19.57
C GLU A 524 25.18 -21.91 -20.26
N ASP A 525 24.79 -22.98 -19.54
CA ASP A 525 24.21 -24.21 -20.12
C ASP A 525 22.84 -24.62 -19.53
N GLU A 526 21.91 -25.08 -20.37
CA GLU A 526 20.57 -25.53 -19.94
C GLU A 526 20.62 -26.74 -18.99
N ALA A 527 21.64 -27.61 -19.14
CA ALA A 527 21.86 -28.77 -18.29
C ALA A 527 22.35 -28.38 -16.87
N THR A 528 23.17 -27.32 -16.74
CA THR A 528 23.67 -26.84 -15.45
C THR A 528 22.57 -26.14 -14.66
N GLU A 529 21.68 -25.40 -15.34
CA GLU A 529 20.48 -24.82 -14.73
C GLU A 529 19.46 -25.88 -14.26
N LYS A 530 19.26 -26.97 -15.02
CA LYS A 530 18.41 -28.10 -14.58
C LYS A 530 18.99 -28.78 -13.34
N LEU A 531 20.30 -28.98 -13.27
CA LEU A 531 20.98 -29.58 -12.11
C LEU A 531 20.90 -28.66 -10.89
N LYS A 532 21.12 -27.36 -11.07
CA LYS A 532 21.00 -26.34 -10.03
C LYS A 532 19.62 -26.31 -9.39
N LYS A 533 18.55 -26.27 -10.20
CA LYS A 533 17.18 -26.33 -9.70
C LYS A 533 16.88 -27.59 -8.90
N LYS A 534 17.42 -28.75 -9.33
CA LYS A 534 17.30 -30.00 -8.58
C LYS A 534 18.00 -29.91 -7.22
N MET A 535 19.22 -29.40 -7.18
CA MET A 535 19.99 -29.26 -5.93
C MET A 535 19.39 -28.21 -4.98
N GLU A 536 18.83 -27.12 -5.50
CA GLU A 536 18.07 -26.15 -4.70
C GLU A 536 16.80 -26.80 -4.10
N THR A 537 16.08 -27.60 -4.90
CA THR A 537 14.88 -28.32 -4.44
C THR A 537 15.21 -29.34 -3.35
N THR A 538 16.29 -30.12 -3.49
CA THR A 538 16.71 -31.09 -2.47
C THR A 538 17.19 -30.41 -1.19
N ARG A 539 17.89 -29.28 -1.29
CA ARG A 539 18.22 -28.44 -0.12
C ARG A 539 16.96 -27.92 0.58
N ASP A 540 15.98 -27.45 -0.17
CA ASP A 540 14.73 -26.94 0.41
C ASP A 540 13.94 -28.06 1.10
N GLN A 541 13.94 -29.28 0.53
CA GLN A 541 13.36 -30.47 1.18
C GLN A 541 14.10 -30.87 2.46
N LEU A 542 15.44 -30.85 2.46
CA LEU A 542 16.27 -31.15 3.63
C LEU A 542 15.98 -30.16 4.77
N THR A 543 15.99 -28.87 4.44
CA THR A 543 15.80 -27.79 5.42
C THR A 543 14.39 -27.77 6.00
N GLU A 544 13.38 -28.07 5.19
CA GLU A 544 12.00 -28.25 5.67
C GLU A 544 11.88 -29.46 6.61
N ALA A 545 12.47 -30.61 6.26
CA ALA A 545 12.43 -31.80 7.10
C ALA A 545 13.08 -31.58 8.47
N LEU A 546 14.27 -30.96 8.50
CA LEU A 546 14.98 -30.60 9.72
C LEU A 546 14.21 -29.57 10.56
N TYR A 547 13.57 -28.59 9.93
CA TYR A 547 12.74 -27.60 10.62
C TYR A 547 11.53 -28.25 11.29
N GLN A 548 10.78 -29.08 10.56
CA GLN A 548 9.60 -29.78 11.10
C GLN A 548 9.97 -30.77 12.20
N LYS A 549 11.13 -31.45 12.07
CA LYS A 549 11.69 -32.28 13.13
C LYS A 549 11.99 -31.48 14.40
N GLY A 550 12.61 -30.32 14.26
CA GLY A 550 12.91 -29.43 15.38
C GLY A 550 11.66 -28.96 16.12
N LEU A 551 10.60 -28.58 15.38
CA LEU A 551 9.31 -28.21 15.99
C LEU A 551 8.68 -29.39 16.75
N ALA A 552 8.69 -30.59 16.16
CA ALA A 552 8.14 -31.79 16.79
C ALA A 552 8.93 -32.23 18.03
N LEU A 553 10.26 -32.07 18.03
CA LEU A 553 11.10 -32.33 19.21
C LEU A 553 10.78 -31.37 20.35
N ALA A 554 10.66 -30.07 20.08
CA ALA A 554 10.28 -29.07 21.08
C ALA A 554 8.90 -29.33 21.70
N GLU A 555 7.94 -29.80 20.89
CA GLU A 555 6.60 -30.20 21.37
C GLU A 555 6.68 -31.44 22.27
N LEU A 556 7.47 -32.44 21.88
CA LEU A 556 7.62 -33.69 22.60
C LEU A 556 8.31 -33.51 23.95
N GLU A 557 9.27 -32.59 24.05
CA GLU A 557 9.92 -32.19 25.31
C GLU A 557 8.97 -31.46 26.25
N ALA A 558 8.17 -30.51 25.73
CA ALA A 558 7.17 -29.80 26.52
C ALA A 558 6.13 -30.74 27.16
N LEU A 559 5.78 -31.84 26.46
CA LEU A 559 4.85 -32.85 26.96
C LEU A 559 5.45 -33.80 28.01
N LYS A 560 6.77 -33.99 28.02
CA LYS A 560 7.45 -34.90 28.96
C LYS A 560 7.63 -34.31 30.36
N GLY A 561 7.57 -32.98 30.51
CA GLY A 561 7.89 -32.31 31.77
C GLY A 561 9.36 -32.50 32.19
N GLU A 562 9.86 -31.65 33.09
CA GLU A 562 11.24 -31.71 33.59
C GLU A 562 11.55 -33.09 34.18
N SER A 563 12.13 -33.96 33.36
CA SER A 563 12.72 -35.21 33.83
C SER A 563 13.86 -35.62 32.91
N THR A 564 15.00 -35.89 33.55
CA THR A 564 16.27 -36.43 33.04
C THR A 564 17.24 -35.43 32.39
N ALA A 565 18.17 -34.96 33.21
CA ALA A 565 19.32 -34.11 32.87
C ALA A 565 20.48 -34.84 32.15
N ASP A 566 20.26 -36.06 31.63
CA ASP A 566 21.33 -36.91 31.05
C ASP A 566 20.97 -37.49 29.67
N LYS A 567 20.10 -36.83 28.89
CA LYS A 567 19.90 -37.18 27.49
C LYS A 567 20.57 -36.16 26.59
N VAL A 568 21.27 -36.65 25.56
CA VAL A 568 21.71 -35.87 24.41
C VAL A 568 20.56 -34.97 23.97
N ASP A 569 20.80 -33.66 23.94
CA ASP A 569 19.82 -32.65 23.52
C ASP A 569 19.59 -32.79 22.01
N MET A 570 18.71 -33.73 21.66
CA MET A 570 18.34 -34.06 20.27
C MET A 570 17.80 -32.83 19.53
N PHE A 571 17.20 -31.89 20.24
CA PHE A 571 16.73 -30.63 19.69
C PHE A 571 17.90 -29.73 19.29
N GLU A 572 18.89 -29.54 20.16
CA GLU A 572 20.08 -28.73 19.89
C GLU A 572 20.96 -29.32 18.79
N GLU A 573 21.07 -30.65 18.70
CA GLU A 573 21.76 -31.32 17.58
C GLU A 573 21.07 -31.04 16.24
N ASN A 574 19.75 -31.21 16.19
CA ASN A 574 18.97 -30.92 14.99
C ASN A 574 19.05 -29.43 14.62
N PHE A 575 19.04 -28.53 15.61
CA PHE A 575 19.18 -27.09 15.39
C PHE A 575 20.56 -26.72 14.82
N LYS A 576 21.64 -27.30 15.36
CA LYS A 576 23.00 -27.12 14.85
C LYS A 576 23.14 -27.63 13.42
N GLU A 577 22.46 -28.73 13.10
CA GLU A 577 22.44 -29.25 11.74
C GLU A 577 21.71 -28.31 10.78
N LEU A 578 20.50 -27.85 11.12
CA LEU A 578 19.74 -26.90 10.30
C LEU A 578 20.52 -25.59 10.06
N LYS A 579 21.23 -25.09 11.07
CA LYS A 579 22.05 -23.88 10.99
C LYS A 579 23.12 -23.94 9.89
N LYS A 580 23.61 -25.13 9.51
CA LYS A 580 24.61 -25.28 8.45
C LYS A 580 24.05 -24.96 7.06
N TRP A 581 22.73 -25.07 6.89
CA TRP A 581 22.07 -25.00 5.59
C TRP A 581 21.31 -23.69 5.35
N VAL A 582 21.01 -22.95 6.42
CA VAL A 582 20.03 -21.86 6.38
C VAL A 582 20.45 -20.69 7.28
N ASP A 583 20.14 -19.47 6.84
CA ASP A 583 20.12 -18.31 7.73
C ASP A 583 18.89 -18.32 8.67
N LEU A 584 19.15 -18.62 9.94
CA LEU A 584 18.14 -18.68 11.01
C LEU A 584 17.49 -17.33 11.34
N LYS A 585 18.03 -16.22 10.82
CA LYS A 585 17.40 -14.88 10.93
C LYS A 585 16.24 -14.68 9.97
N SER A 586 16.09 -15.55 8.97
CA SER A 586 14.94 -15.48 8.05
C SER A 586 13.63 -15.81 8.77
N SER A 587 12.55 -15.11 8.42
CA SER A 587 11.24 -15.27 9.08
C SER A 587 10.64 -16.68 8.95
N LYS A 588 11.08 -17.46 7.96
CA LYS A 588 10.68 -18.87 7.79
C LYS A 588 11.06 -19.74 9.00
N TYR A 589 12.27 -19.57 9.54
CA TYR A 589 12.82 -20.45 10.59
C TYR A 589 12.85 -19.81 11.99
N GLY A 590 12.49 -18.53 12.11
CA GLY A 590 12.55 -17.80 13.38
C GLY A 590 11.77 -18.43 14.54
N ILE A 591 10.67 -19.16 14.28
CA ILE A 591 9.91 -19.86 15.33
C ILE A 591 10.77 -20.89 16.06
N LEU A 592 11.60 -21.64 15.32
CA LEU A 592 12.48 -22.63 15.94
C LEU A 592 13.53 -21.96 16.82
N SER A 593 14.02 -20.78 16.41
CA SER A 593 14.90 -19.94 17.23
C SER A 593 14.19 -19.47 18.51
N VAL A 594 12.91 -19.08 18.45
CA VAL A 594 12.11 -18.73 19.64
C VAL A 594 12.02 -19.92 20.60
N PHE A 595 11.76 -21.13 20.10
CA PHE A 595 11.70 -22.32 20.95
C PHE A 595 13.06 -22.69 21.55
N ARG A 596 14.16 -22.54 20.81
CA ARG A 596 15.51 -22.75 21.35
C ARG A 596 15.83 -21.78 22.48
N GLU A 597 15.56 -20.50 22.30
CA GLU A 597 15.80 -19.49 23.34
C GLU A 597 14.94 -19.74 24.58
N ARG A 598 13.69 -20.16 24.37
CA ARG A 598 12.80 -20.58 25.45
C ARG A 598 13.28 -21.85 26.18
N HIS A 599 13.79 -22.85 25.45
CA HIS A 599 14.38 -24.08 26.02
C HIS A 599 15.54 -23.76 26.97
N HIS A 600 16.36 -22.77 26.63
CA HIS A 600 17.46 -22.32 27.47
C HIS A 600 17.06 -21.30 28.55
N GLY A 601 15.76 -21.05 28.77
CA GLY A 601 15.27 -20.08 29.75
C GLY A 601 15.51 -18.60 29.39
N ARG A 602 16.00 -18.29 28.18
CA ARG A 602 16.27 -16.93 27.69
C ARG A 602 15.01 -16.29 27.11
N LEU A 603 13.98 -16.14 27.95
CA LEU A 603 12.64 -15.69 27.53
C LEU A 603 12.62 -14.29 26.90
N GLY A 604 13.48 -13.37 27.36
CA GLY A 604 13.60 -12.02 26.78
C GLY A 604 14.12 -12.04 25.33
N THR A 605 15.12 -12.88 25.05
CA THR A 605 15.64 -13.08 23.69
C THR A 605 14.60 -13.76 22.80
N ALA A 606 13.89 -14.76 23.33
CA ALA A 606 12.79 -15.41 22.63
C ALA A 606 11.70 -14.40 22.23
N LEU A 607 11.32 -13.50 23.15
CA LEU A 607 10.35 -12.43 22.89
C LEU A 607 10.86 -11.43 21.86
N LYS A 608 12.15 -11.06 21.90
CA LYS A 608 12.77 -10.18 20.90
C LYS A 608 12.69 -10.78 19.50
N VAL A 609 13.15 -12.03 19.33
CA VAL A 609 13.11 -12.73 18.04
C VAL A 609 11.67 -12.82 17.52
N LEU A 610 10.70 -13.11 18.40
CA LEU A 610 9.30 -13.16 18.02
C LEU A 610 8.74 -11.79 17.61
N ASN A 611 9.12 -10.71 18.28
CA ASN A 611 8.72 -9.36 17.89
C ASN A 611 9.33 -8.97 16.54
N ASP A 612 10.60 -9.29 16.29
CA ASP A 612 11.26 -9.04 15.01
C ASP A 612 10.53 -9.80 13.88
N MET A 613 10.07 -11.03 14.13
CA MET A 613 9.23 -11.79 13.17
C MET A 613 7.84 -11.20 12.96
N ILE A 614 7.24 -10.59 14.00
CA ILE A 614 5.93 -9.93 13.90
C ILE A 614 6.05 -8.61 13.13
N GLN A 615 7.19 -7.93 13.27
CA GLN A 615 7.50 -6.66 12.60
C GLN A 615 8.06 -6.86 11.18
N ASP A 616 8.33 -8.09 10.75
CA ASP A 616 8.75 -8.35 9.37
C ASP A 616 7.57 -8.04 8.42
N ASP A 617 7.59 -6.85 7.82
CA ASP A 617 6.50 -6.15 7.14
C ASP A 617 5.90 -6.88 5.91
N GLY A 618 6.38 -8.08 5.60
CA GLY A 618 6.01 -8.84 4.40
C GLY A 618 4.74 -9.70 4.52
N SER A 619 4.27 -10.04 5.72
CA SER A 619 3.16 -11.00 5.90
C SER A 619 2.06 -10.50 6.82
N PRO A 620 0.79 -10.86 6.57
CA PRO A 620 -0.31 -10.48 7.45
C PRO A 620 -0.06 -10.93 8.89
N PRO A 621 -0.51 -10.15 9.89
CA PRO A 621 -0.41 -10.53 11.30
C PRO A 621 -0.92 -11.95 11.49
N LYS A 622 -0.10 -12.84 12.07
CA LYS A 622 -0.48 -14.24 12.31
C LYS A 622 -0.92 -14.37 13.77
N LYS A 623 -2.19 -14.74 13.99
CA LYS A 623 -2.77 -14.90 15.34
C LYS A 623 -1.88 -15.73 16.28
N LYS A 624 -1.29 -16.79 15.73
CA LYS A 624 -0.39 -17.74 16.42
C LYS A 624 0.86 -17.07 17.01
N PHE A 625 1.42 -16.08 16.33
CA PHE A 625 2.60 -15.36 16.85
C PHE A 625 2.25 -14.53 18.08
N TYR A 626 1.07 -13.93 18.09
CA TYR A 626 0.60 -13.17 19.26
C TYR A 626 0.16 -14.08 20.40
N GLU A 627 -0.39 -15.27 20.13
CA GLU A 627 -0.64 -16.29 21.15
C GLU A 627 0.67 -16.77 21.81
N LEU A 628 1.72 -17.00 21.01
CA LEU A 628 3.05 -17.32 21.53
C LEU A 628 3.61 -16.17 22.36
N LYS A 629 3.45 -14.93 21.89
CA LYS A 629 3.87 -13.72 22.60
C LYS A 629 3.20 -13.62 23.96
N LEU A 630 1.88 -13.86 24.03
CA LEU A 630 1.13 -13.92 25.28
C LEU A 630 1.70 -14.99 26.22
N SER A 631 2.03 -16.18 25.71
CA SER A 631 2.61 -17.25 26.53
C SER A 631 3.98 -16.89 27.10
N LEU A 632 4.83 -16.20 26.33
CA LEU A 632 6.15 -15.74 26.78
C LEU A 632 6.01 -14.63 27.82
N LEU A 633 5.13 -13.65 27.58
CA LEU A 633 4.87 -12.56 28.52
C LEU A 633 4.33 -13.07 29.87
N ASP A 634 3.47 -14.08 29.84
CA ASP A 634 2.94 -14.74 31.02
C ASP A 634 4.04 -15.45 31.82
N GLN A 635 4.93 -16.18 31.14
CA GLN A 635 6.09 -16.84 31.78
C GLN A 635 7.12 -15.87 32.36
N ILE A 636 7.30 -14.71 31.72
CA ILE A 636 8.14 -13.63 32.25
C ILE A 636 7.49 -12.95 33.47
N GLY A 637 6.16 -13.06 33.62
CA GLY A 637 5.40 -12.43 34.70
C GLY A 637 4.90 -11.01 34.39
N TRP A 638 4.93 -10.58 33.12
CA TRP A 638 4.50 -9.24 32.70
C TRP A 638 2.98 -9.20 32.46
N SER A 639 2.19 -9.38 33.52
CA SER A 639 0.73 -9.50 33.48
C SER A 639 0.02 -8.29 32.81
N HIS A 640 0.50 -7.07 33.04
CA HIS A 640 -0.05 -5.87 32.42
C HIS A 640 0.07 -5.89 30.89
N LEU A 641 1.19 -6.39 30.34
CA LEU A 641 1.38 -6.56 28.90
C LEU A 641 0.55 -7.72 28.35
N VAL A 642 0.34 -8.79 29.12
CA VAL A 642 -0.58 -9.88 28.74
C VAL A 642 -2.01 -9.35 28.56
N VAL A 643 -2.49 -8.52 29.49
CA VAL A 643 -3.83 -7.90 29.39
C VAL A 643 -3.92 -6.98 28.17
N TYR A 644 -2.93 -6.11 27.99
CA TYR A 644 -2.86 -5.20 26.84
C TYR A 644 -2.87 -5.96 25.50
N GLU A 645 -2.06 -7.00 25.38
CA GLU A 645 -1.96 -7.77 24.14
C GLU A 645 -3.24 -8.58 23.87
N LYS A 646 -3.94 -9.08 24.91
CA LYS A 646 -5.26 -9.71 24.76
C LYS A 646 -6.32 -8.74 24.23
N GLN A 647 -6.31 -7.48 24.66
CA GLN A 647 -7.22 -6.47 24.12
C GLN A 647 -6.94 -6.23 22.63
N TRP A 648 -5.66 -6.09 22.27
CA TRP A 648 -5.28 -5.93 20.87
C TRP A 648 -5.57 -7.13 19.99
N MET A 649 -5.55 -8.35 20.54
CA MET A 649 -5.96 -9.55 19.80
C MET A 649 -7.39 -9.45 19.27
N GLN A 650 -8.31 -8.84 20.03
CA GLN A 650 -9.70 -8.64 19.59
C GLN A 650 -9.78 -7.68 18.41
N VAL A 651 -8.90 -6.67 18.37
CA VAL A 651 -8.83 -5.67 17.29
C VAL A 651 -8.13 -6.23 16.06
N ARG A 652 -7.05 -7.01 16.23
CA ARG A 652 -6.28 -7.57 15.10
C ARG A 652 -6.96 -8.78 14.45
N PHE A 653 -7.73 -9.53 15.22
CA PHE A 653 -8.37 -10.78 14.78
C PHE A 653 -9.86 -10.80 15.14
N PRO A 654 -10.67 -9.86 14.62
CA PRO A 654 -12.11 -9.89 14.85
C PRO A 654 -12.74 -11.12 14.19
N SER A 655 -13.81 -11.66 14.80
CA SER A 655 -14.51 -12.84 14.28
C SER A 655 -15.23 -12.56 12.94
N SER A 656 -15.73 -11.34 12.80
CA SER A 656 -16.48 -10.84 11.66
C SER A 656 -16.14 -9.38 11.38
N LEU A 657 -16.44 -8.92 10.17
CA LEU A 657 -16.36 -7.51 9.85
C LEU A 657 -17.44 -6.74 10.64
N PRO A 658 -17.18 -5.48 11.05
CA PRO A 658 -18.22 -4.63 11.59
C PRO A 658 -19.40 -4.49 10.63
N LEU A 659 -20.59 -4.32 11.18
CA LEU A 659 -21.79 -4.02 10.39
C LEU A 659 -21.70 -2.62 9.76
N PHE A 660 -22.38 -2.45 8.63
CA PHE A 660 -22.59 -1.15 7.99
C PHE A 660 -23.74 -0.38 8.62
#